data_AF-A0A9E2R9Z4-F1
#
_entry.id   AF-A0A9E2R9Z4-F1
#
_cell.length_a   1.000
_cell.length_b   1.000
_cell.length_c   1.000
_cell.angle_alpha   90.00
_cell.angle_beta   90.00
_cell.angle_gamma   90.00
#
_symmetry.space_group_name_H-M   'P 1'
#
loop_
_entity.id
_entity.type
_entity.pdbx_description
1 polymer ?
#
loop_
_entity_poly.entity_id
_entity_poly.type
_entity_poly.pdbx_seq_one_letter_code
_entity_poly.pdbx_strand_id
1 'polypeptide(L)'
;MIRLNSGGNVNTAQLTTNSGNWTLTHDVNHTIRGDGRIYTPINNLGSIIGDTPSRNLEILNSSSGNSGMISAENVGIFRLGSVTLTQTGAGQIRAITASSIFLDSSTVIDGSLTAANNSFITIRNTTLSNVQIAGQVLVPDNHSLYIPVAGIINNADVAVNDGSGANGTFVRLTGGSASVTGTGTITLNASANLDTSQITTNSGNWTYTSGPGQIIRGTGRIYTPLTNNGIIRADRAGAPLEWRNSGGTNNNLVTTGGGPLNIVSAAVTQGANGRIVAANGVLGINSSTINGGSIEGTGSPVEIYNSNISASTLSGTVNVPNGFTFNLPITGITNNAAIRISDNTGAAGTYMRLVGGTATIGGTGSIILDANSNLDTAQLTSNSGNWLMNITSGQTIRGDGRVYARLTNDGTIIADQDGAALEWLNTGGNTNNSIARTANGGILRISSLGLTQSPTGRLIASDGPVIISGSTVVGGSIEGTNSQAQIANSTLDAVTTTGDVRIPNGFTLSTSSNGITNNGTIRVSDGVGAAGTAIRMTNGSHTFSGTGSIILNANSNLDTAQLTSNSGNWTMTFGPNQALRGTGRVFARTIIDGTLSPGEPEFTAGRISFINVSPVLTSSANAVFDIFGPTNFDQVEGNASWTIQGGTITIRFPGGFVGALGQSYTLIAGNSVNGTHTVRQLPAHPTQGLKYGLDYRSNAVILRVTCNIDFNSDGVLDLFDYLDFVQIFQTGELDADYNGDGITDFFDYLDFVAEFANGCN
;
A
#
# COMPACT_ATOMS: atom_id res chain seq x y z
N MET A 1 49.40 2.42 63.20
CA MET A 1 49.17 1.44 62.12
C MET A 1 48.93 0.08 62.76
N ILE A 2 47.92 -0.66 62.32
CA ILE A 2 47.72 -2.07 62.67
C ILE A 2 47.99 -2.88 61.39
N ARG A 3 48.83 -3.92 61.48
CA ARG A 3 49.07 -4.86 60.38
C ARG A 3 48.60 -6.26 60.80
N LEU A 4 47.64 -6.80 60.06
CA LEU A 4 47.25 -8.21 60.16
C LEU A 4 48.13 -9.06 59.26
N ASN A 5 48.57 -10.20 59.75
CA ASN A 5 49.33 -11.17 58.97
C ASN A 5 48.87 -12.56 59.36
N SER A 6 48.05 -13.16 58.51
CA SER A 6 47.35 -14.41 58.80
C SER A 6 48.17 -15.66 58.40
N GLY A 7 49.37 -15.48 57.85
CA GLY A 7 50.20 -16.59 57.37
C GLY A 7 49.53 -17.46 56.30
N GLY A 8 48.45 -16.97 55.66
CA GLY A 8 47.65 -17.72 54.68
C GLY A 8 46.34 -18.29 55.23
N ASN A 9 46.14 -18.35 56.55
CA ASN A 9 44.85 -18.70 57.16
C ASN A 9 44.26 -17.47 57.85
N VAL A 10 43.30 -16.82 57.18
CA VAL A 10 42.63 -15.58 57.62
C VAL A 10 42.11 -15.61 59.06
N ASN A 11 41.88 -16.78 59.65
CA ASN A 11 41.44 -16.91 61.04
C ASN A 11 42.54 -16.66 62.08
N THR A 12 43.81 -16.67 61.70
CA THR A 12 44.93 -16.54 62.65
C THR A 12 45.29 -15.09 62.98
N ALA A 13 44.76 -14.12 62.22
CA ALA A 13 44.90 -12.70 62.49
C ALA A 13 43.54 -12.01 62.44
N GLN A 14 43.03 -11.55 63.59
CA GLN A 14 41.68 -11.00 63.71
C GLN A 14 41.63 -9.72 64.54
N LEU A 15 40.78 -8.77 64.15
CA LEU A 15 40.28 -7.70 65.03
C LEU A 15 38.88 -8.08 65.51
N THR A 16 38.72 -8.23 66.83
CA THR A 16 37.47 -8.63 67.48
C THR A 16 37.20 -7.74 68.70
N THR A 17 35.94 -7.66 69.09
CA THR A 17 35.51 -7.07 70.38
C THR A 17 34.87 -8.16 71.23
N ASN A 18 35.00 -8.03 72.56
CA ASN A 18 34.40 -8.99 73.50
C ASN A 18 32.87 -8.83 73.64
N SER A 19 32.28 -7.86 72.94
CA SER A 19 30.84 -7.61 72.87
C SER A 19 30.44 -7.23 71.45
N GLY A 20 29.30 -7.77 70.98
CA GLY A 20 28.74 -7.47 69.66
C GLY A 20 28.16 -6.06 69.52
N ASN A 21 27.99 -5.33 70.63
CA ASN A 21 27.46 -3.97 70.64
C ASN A 21 28.55 -2.89 70.61
N TRP A 22 29.82 -3.29 70.67
CA TRP A 22 30.94 -2.34 70.63
C TRP A 22 31.32 -2.04 69.19
N THR A 23 31.50 -0.76 68.88
CA THR A 23 31.99 -0.30 67.58
C THR A 23 33.42 0.21 67.74
N LEU A 24 34.34 -0.33 66.96
CA LEU A 24 35.72 0.18 66.85
C LEU A 24 35.72 1.46 66.01
N THR A 25 36.05 2.60 66.60
CA THR A 25 36.31 3.82 65.82
C THR A 25 37.77 3.82 65.35
N HIS A 26 37.99 3.79 64.03
CA HIS A 26 39.31 3.82 63.42
C HIS A 26 39.62 5.24 62.93
N ASP A 27 40.56 5.91 63.59
CA ASP A 27 40.82 7.35 63.44
C ASP A 27 41.44 7.75 62.08
N VAL A 28 41.28 9.01 61.68
CA VAL A 28 41.54 9.55 60.33
C VAL A 28 42.98 9.36 59.83
N ASN A 29 43.96 9.38 60.73
CA ASN A 29 45.39 9.23 60.41
C ASN A 29 45.90 7.80 60.62
N HIS A 30 45.00 6.87 60.93
CA HIS A 30 45.38 5.49 61.20
C HIS A 30 45.17 4.59 59.97
N THR A 31 45.97 3.53 59.89
CA THR A 31 45.91 2.53 58.82
C THR A 31 45.81 1.14 59.42
N ILE A 32 44.81 0.36 58.98
CA ILE A 32 44.73 -1.09 59.14
C ILE A 32 45.10 -1.72 57.81
N ARG A 33 46.07 -2.64 57.77
CA ARG A 33 46.51 -3.27 56.52
C ARG A 33 46.90 -4.74 56.66
N GLY A 34 47.13 -5.43 55.54
CA GLY A 34 47.63 -6.80 55.48
C GLY A 34 46.56 -7.80 55.07
N ASP A 35 46.53 -8.95 55.76
CA ASP A 35 45.60 -10.06 55.53
C ASP A 35 45.11 -10.66 56.86
N GLY A 36 43.81 -10.97 56.94
CA GLY A 36 43.13 -11.37 58.18
C GLY A 36 41.65 -10.98 58.18
N ARG A 37 41.00 -11.02 59.36
CA ARG A 37 39.57 -10.70 59.53
C ARG A 37 39.32 -9.55 60.48
N ILE A 38 38.32 -8.74 60.18
CA ILE A 38 37.73 -7.74 61.07
C ILE A 38 36.30 -8.19 61.33
N TYR A 39 36.03 -8.66 62.56
CA TYR A 39 34.72 -9.21 62.97
C TYR A 39 33.91 -8.25 63.85
N THR A 40 34.54 -7.17 64.32
CA THR A 40 33.86 -6.14 65.11
C THR A 40 33.19 -5.12 64.18
N PRO A 41 32.03 -4.55 64.56
CA PRO A 41 31.53 -3.32 63.94
C PRO A 41 32.63 -2.25 63.92
N ILE A 42 32.88 -1.64 62.77
CA ILE A 42 33.92 -0.60 62.63
C ILE A 42 33.32 0.69 62.09
N ASN A 43 33.69 1.82 62.68
CA ASN A 43 33.49 3.15 62.09
C ASN A 43 34.84 3.64 61.54
N ASN A 44 35.05 3.47 60.24
CA ASN A 44 36.31 3.78 59.58
C ASN A 44 36.40 5.26 59.19
N LEU A 45 37.27 6.03 59.84
CA LEU A 45 37.66 7.39 59.41
C LEU A 45 39.01 7.39 58.67
N GLY A 46 39.85 6.37 58.89
CA GLY A 46 41.18 6.21 58.30
C GLY A 46 41.25 5.30 57.06
N SER A 47 42.36 4.60 56.87
CA SER A 47 42.58 3.69 55.72
C SER A 47 42.60 2.20 56.10
N ILE A 48 41.76 1.39 55.47
CA ILE A 48 41.77 -0.08 55.59
C ILE A 48 42.23 -0.66 54.25
N ILE A 49 43.38 -1.35 54.23
CA ILE A 49 44.06 -1.72 52.98
C ILE A 49 44.40 -3.22 52.96
N GLY A 50 43.78 -3.98 52.06
CA GLY A 50 44.23 -5.32 51.69
C GLY A 50 45.37 -5.23 50.67
N ASP A 51 46.62 -5.24 51.13
CA ASP A 51 47.83 -4.99 50.33
C ASP A 51 48.70 -6.24 50.13
N THR A 52 48.25 -7.38 50.64
CA THR A 52 48.99 -8.62 50.62
C THR A 52 48.62 -9.45 49.38
N PRO A 53 49.58 -9.73 48.47
CA PRO A 53 49.29 -10.41 47.21
C PRO A 53 48.50 -11.71 47.38
N SER A 54 47.37 -11.82 46.68
CA SER A 54 46.49 -12.99 46.64
C SER A 54 45.93 -13.46 47.99
N ARG A 55 46.07 -12.66 49.07
CA ARG A 55 45.50 -12.96 50.40
C ARG A 55 44.39 -11.98 50.72
N ASN A 56 43.42 -12.45 51.52
CA ASN A 56 42.23 -11.67 51.85
C ASN A 56 42.43 -10.84 53.11
N LEU A 57 42.01 -9.58 53.06
CA LEU A 57 41.55 -8.83 54.21
C LEU A 57 40.02 -8.79 54.18
N GLU A 58 39.37 -9.24 55.24
CA GLU A 58 37.90 -9.42 55.25
C GLU A 58 37.25 -8.59 56.37
N ILE A 59 36.16 -7.88 56.05
CA ILE A 59 35.21 -7.37 57.05
C ILE A 59 33.96 -8.24 56.97
N LEU A 60 33.59 -8.90 58.08
CA LEU A 60 32.51 -9.90 58.10
C LEU A 60 31.50 -9.68 59.22
N ASN A 61 30.23 -9.93 58.92
CA ASN A 61 29.13 -10.13 59.89
C ASN A 61 28.89 -8.99 60.90
N SER A 62 29.27 -7.75 60.56
CA SER A 62 29.08 -6.58 61.42
C SER A 62 28.70 -5.33 60.63
N SER A 63 27.58 -4.68 60.97
CA SER A 63 27.23 -3.38 60.39
C SER A 63 28.32 -2.35 60.71
N SER A 64 28.79 -1.64 59.69
CA SER A 64 29.98 -0.80 59.80
C SER A 64 29.75 0.54 59.09
N GLY A 65 30.42 1.59 59.57
CA GLY A 65 30.48 2.91 58.94
C GLY A 65 31.81 3.10 58.21
N ASN A 66 31.79 3.78 57.06
CA ASN A 66 33.01 4.21 56.39
C ASN A 66 32.94 5.68 55.98
N SER A 67 33.76 6.52 56.61
CA SER A 67 34.06 7.89 56.15
C SER A 67 35.47 8.03 55.58
N GLY A 68 36.30 6.99 55.73
CA GLY A 68 37.65 6.95 55.19
C GLY A 68 37.75 6.12 53.91
N MET A 69 38.89 5.46 53.74
CA MET A 69 39.20 4.65 52.57
C MET A 69 39.25 3.16 52.91
N ILE A 70 38.52 2.35 52.15
CA ILE A 70 38.70 0.90 52.09
C ILE A 70 39.32 0.57 50.73
N SER A 71 40.46 -0.11 50.70
CA SER A 71 41.17 -0.39 49.45
C SER A 71 41.74 -1.81 49.37
N ALA A 72 41.80 -2.33 48.14
CA ALA A 72 42.64 -3.48 47.79
C ALA A 72 43.76 -2.97 46.88
N GLU A 73 45.00 -3.30 47.21
CA GLU A 73 46.20 -2.79 46.53
C GLU A 73 47.19 -3.93 46.27
N ASN A 74 48.09 -3.76 45.30
CA ASN A 74 49.23 -4.66 45.08
C ASN A 74 48.84 -6.15 44.94
N VAL A 75 47.89 -6.46 44.05
CA VAL A 75 47.33 -7.82 43.84
C VAL A 75 46.65 -8.40 45.10
N GLY A 76 46.42 -7.58 46.13
CA GLY A 76 45.68 -7.94 47.32
C GLY A 76 44.19 -8.12 47.06
N ILE A 77 43.54 -8.85 47.97
CA ILE A 77 42.10 -9.08 47.91
C ILE A 77 41.46 -8.46 49.15
N PHE A 78 40.42 -7.66 48.94
CA PHE A 78 39.54 -7.22 50.03
C PHE A 78 38.16 -7.86 49.87
N ARG A 79 37.58 -8.34 50.98
CA ARG A 79 36.23 -8.92 50.99
C ARG A 79 35.33 -8.24 52.02
N LEU A 80 34.13 -7.91 51.61
CA LEU A 80 33.04 -7.48 52.47
C LEU A 80 31.97 -8.58 52.45
N GLY A 81 31.71 -9.24 53.57
CA GLY A 81 30.83 -10.42 53.61
C GLY A 81 29.71 -10.30 54.65
N SER A 82 28.46 -10.33 54.18
CA SER A 82 27.26 -10.23 55.04
C SER A 82 27.26 -8.98 55.93
N VAL A 83 27.66 -7.83 55.37
CA VAL A 83 27.78 -6.55 56.09
C VAL A 83 26.88 -5.50 55.48
N THR A 84 26.23 -4.68 56.32
CA THR A 84 25.71 -3.37 55.92
C THR A 84 26.77 -2.31 56.17
N LEU A 85 27.31 -1.73 55.11
CA LEU A 85 28.33 -0.70 55.12
C LEU A 85 27.75 0.64 54.68
N THR A 86 27.59 1.57 55.63
CA THR A 86 27.10 2.92 55.35
C THR A 86 28.29 3.86 55.14
N GLN A 87 28.39 4.43 53.95
CA GLN A 87 29.43 5.37 53.56
C GLN A 87 29.00 6.78 53.99
N THR A 88 29.71 7.43 54.89
CA THR A 88 29.43 8.82 55.31
C THR A 88 30.60 9.72 54.87
N GLY A 89 30.43 11.04 54.77
CA GLY A 89 31.57 11.96 54.60
C GLY A 89 32.56 11.66 53.45
N ALA A 90 32.07 11.28 52.26
CA ALA A 90 32.86 10.90 51.08
C ALA A 90 33.64 9.56 51.18
N GLY A 91 33.17 8.61 52.00
CA GLY A 91 33.73 7.26 52.08
C GLY A 91 33.91 6.57 50.71
N GLN A 92 35.06 5.92 50.52
CA GLN A 92 35.45 5.27 49.26
C GLN A 92 35.82 3.81 49.43
N ILE A 93 35.42 2.98 48.46
CA ILE A 93 35.93 1.62 48.25
C ILE A 93 36.72 1.63 46.93
N ARG A 94 37.99 1.21 46.98
CA ARG A 94 38.92 1.36 45.86
C ARG A 94 39.78 0.12 45.58
N ALA A 95 39.73 -0.41 44.37
CA ALA A 95 40.64 -1.43 43.90
C ALA A 95 41.69 -0.82 42.96
N ILE A 96 42.99 -0.95 43.26
CA ILE A 96 44.08 -0.52 42.37
C ILE A 96 45.20 -1.56 42.27
N THR A 97 45.94 -1.50 41.16
CA THR A 97 47.17 -2.28 40.97
C THR A 97 46.90 -3.79 40.90
N ALA A 98 46.07 -4.19 39.94
CA ALA A 98 45.67 -5.58 39.66
C ALA A 98 45.07 -6.33 40.87
N SER A 99 44.41 -5.58 41.76
CA SER A 99 43.73 -6.08 42.95
C SER A 99 42.26 -6.40 42.71
N SER A 100 41.60 -7.04 43.68
CA SER A 100 40.18 -7.37 43.60
C SER A 100 39.44 -7.06 44.89
N ILE A 101 38.24 -6.51 44.75
CA ILE A 101 37.30 -6.34 45.87
C ILE A 101 36.09 -7.24 45.63
N PHE A 102 35.71 -8.03 46.62
CA PHE A 102 34.51 -8.85 46.60
C PHE A 102 33.48 -8.30 47.58
N LEU A 103 32.28 -8.01 47.10
CA LEU A 103 31.13 -7.64 47.91
C LEU A 103 30.16 -8.82 47.92
N ASP A 104 30.22 -9.62 48.98
CA ASP A 104 29.52 -10.88 49.14
C ASP A 104 28.34 -10.72 50.11
N SER A 105 27.11 -10.93 49.62
CA SER A 105 25.85 -10.84 50.38
C SER A 105 25.72 -9.59 51.27
N SER A 106 26.24 -8.46 50.80
CA SER A 106 26.39 -7.24 51.58
C SER A 106 25.42 -6.14 51.12
N THR A 107 25.31 -5.07 51.90
CA THR A 107 24.62 -3.83 51.50
C THR A 107 25.61 -2.67 51.62
N VAL A 108 25.83 -1.93 50.54
CA VAL A 108 26.62 -0.70 50.55
C VAL A 108 25.69 0.47 50.29
N ILE A 109 25.72 1.46 51.18
CA ILE A 109 24.88 2.65 51.13
C ILE A 109 25.78 3.86 50.95
N ASP A 110 25.47 4.73 50.00
CA ASP A 110 26.20 5.95 49.65
C ASP A 110 27.66 5.70 49.19
N GLY A 111 28.43 6.77 48.99
CA GLY A 111 29.87 6.71 48.67
C GLY A 111 30.19 6.24 47.25
N SER A 112 31.47 5.92 47.01
CA SER A 112 31.96 5.54 45.67
C SER A 112 32.68 4.21 45.63
N LEU A 113 32.46 3.45 44.56
CA LEU A 113 33.19 2.26 44.15
C LEU A 113 34.13 2.61 42.99
N THR A 114 35.44 2.48 43.18
CA THR A 114 36.45 2.81 42.16
C THR A 114 37.37 1.63 41.89
N ALA A 115 37.77 1.45 40.64
CA ALA A 115 38.67 0.39 40.21
C ALA A 115 39.53 0.90 39.05
N ALA A 116 40.84 0.72 39.12
CA ALA A 116 41.79 1.16 38.09
C ALA A 116 42.96 0.18 37.97
N ASN A 117 43.80 0.34 36.92
CA ASN A 117 45.00 -0.46 36.70
C ASN A 117 44.71 -1.98 36.70
N ASN A 118 43.76 -2.41 35.86
CA ASN A 118 43.29 -3.80 35.73
C ASN A 118 42.70 -4.42 37.02
N SER A 119 42.24 -3.58 37.96
CA SER A 119 41.48 -4.04 39.12
C SER A 119 39.98 -4.11 38.83
N PHE A 120 39.27 -4.96 39.58
CA PHE A 120 37.83 -5.16 39.45
C PHE A 120 37.13 -5.18 40.81
N ILE A 121 35.86 -4.77 40.81
CA ILE A 121 34.95 -4.98 41.94
C ILE A 121 33.94 -6.06 41.54
N THR A 122 33.88 -7.14 42.31
CA THR A 122 32.98 -8.26 42.05
C THR A 122 31.80 -8.23 43.02
N ILE A 123 30.58 -8.24 42.47
CA ILE A 123 29.33 -8.22 43.23
C ILE A 123 28.77 -9.64 43.30
N ARG A 124 28.61 -10.18 44.50
CA ARG A 124 27.94 -11.46 44.75
C ARG A 124 26.74 -11.25 45.66
N ASN A 125 25.54 -11.14 45.09
CA ASN A 125 24.29 -11.00 45.84
C ASN A 125 24.27 -9.78 46.77
N THR A 126 24.77 -8.64 46.29
CA THR A 126 24.96 -7.42 47.10
C THR A 126 24.01 -6.31 46.67
N THR A 127 23.51 -5.54 47.64
CA THR A 127 22.69 -4.34 47.42
C THR A 127 23.56 -3.10 47.38
N LEU A 128 23.43 -2.29 46.33
CA LEU A 128 24.05 -0.97 46.23
C LEU A 128 22.97 0.11 46.25
N SER A 129 22.98 0.98 47.26
CA SER A 129 21.97 2.02 47.49
C SER A 129 22.60 3.42 47.45
N ASN A 130 22.24 4.25 46.47
CA ASN A 130 22.81 5.59 46.26
C ASN A 130 24.35 5.59 46.09
N VAL A 131 24.88 4.51 45.53
CA VAL A 131 26.32 4.31 45.35
C VAL A 131 26.77 4.85 43.99
N GLN A 132 27.89 5.56 43.96
CA GLN A 132 28.56 5.96 42.72
C GLN A 132 29.57 4.90 42.27
N ILE A 133 29.31 4.25 41.14
CA ILE A 133 30.22 3.32 40.49
C ILE A 133 31.08 4.11 39.50
N ALA A 134 32.40 4.12 39.71
CA ALA A 134 33.39 4.78 38.87
C ALA A 134 34.58 3.86 38.53
N GLY A 135 34.40 2.55 38.70
CA GLY A 135 35.36 1.51 38.31
C GLY A 135 34.66 0.30 37.72
N GLN A 136 35.40 -0.56 37.03
CA GLN A 136 34.86 -1.79 36.44
C GLN A 136 34.24 -2.71 37.51
N VAL A 137 32.99 -3.08 37.28
CA VAL A 137 32.22 -3.99 38.14
C VAL A 137 31.87 -5.25 37.36
N LEU A 138 32.03 -6.39 38.00
CA LEU A 138 31.60 -7.70 37.48
C LEU A 138 30.55 -8.31 38.41
N VAL A 139 29.40 -8.71 37.86
CA VAL A 139 28.46 -9.64 38.48
C VAL A 139 28.70 -11.00 37.84
N PRO A 140 29.37 -11.95 38.51
CA PRO A 140 29.72 -13.25 37.92
C PRO A 140 28.51 -14.18 37.83
N ASP A 141 28.65 -15.31 37.11
CA ASP A 141 27.59 -16.31 36.95
C ASP A 141 26.91 -16.66 38.30
N ASN A 142 25.58 -16.83 38.28
CA ASN A 142 24.75 -17.19 39.44
C ASN A 142 24.66 -16.13 40.56
N HIS A 143 24.91 -14.85 40.26
CA HIS A 143 24.85 -13.77 41.25
C HIS A 143 23.95 -12.60 40.84
N SER A 144 23.58 -11.77 41.82
CA SER A 144 22.78 -10.56 41.60
C SER A 144 23.46 -9.30 42.13
N LEU A 145 23.33 -8.22 41.38
CA LEU A 145 23.40 -6.84 41.87
C LEU A 145 21.98 -6.37 42.19
N TYR A 146 21.72 -6.03 43.45
CA TYR A 146 20.43 -5.49 43.88
C TYR A 146 20.46 -3.95 43.91
N ILE A 147 19.45 -3.31 43.33
CA ILE A 147 19.31 -1.85 43.27
C ILE A 147 17.98 -1.46 43.95
N PRO A 148 18.02 -0.78 45.12
CA PRO A 148 16.84 -0.30 45.80
C PRO A 148 16.33 1.02 45.19
N VAL A 149 15.22 1.56 45.72
CA VAL A 149 14.61 2.83 45.26
C VAL A 149 15.55 4.02 45.19
N ALA A 150 16.60 4.03 46.01
CA ALA A 150 17.61 5.09 45.99
C ALA A 150 18.46 5.11 44.71
N GLY A 151 18.43 4.02 43.93
CA GLY A 151 19.16 3.92 42.67
C GLY A 151 20.67 3.84 42.85
N ILE A 152 21.39 4.01 41.73
CA ILE A 152 22.85 4.12 41.68
C ILE A 152 23.27 5.15 40.64
N ILE A 153 24.50 5.67 40.77
CA ILE A 153 25.16 6.49 39.75
C ILE A 153 26.24 5.63 39.09
N ASN A 154 25.97 5.10 37.91
CA ASN A 154 26.92 4.31 37.15
C ASN A 154 27.72 5.20 36.18
N ASN A 155 29.03 5.32 36.37
CA ASN A 155 29.98 6.01 35.51
C ASN A 155 31.07 5.08 34.97
N ALA A 156 30.88 3.76 35.06
CA ALA A 156 31.82 2.76 34.56
C ALA A 156 31.07 1.61 33.86
N ASP A 157 31.79 0.54 33.52
CA ASP A 157 31.17 -0.68 32.99
C ASP A 157 30.77 -1.61 34.13
N VAL A 158 29.49 -2.02 34.13
CA VAL A 158 28.93 -3.07 34.96
C VAL A 158 28.66 -4.27 34.05
N ALA A 159 29.57 -5.24 34.05
CA ALA A 159 29.43 -6.48 33.31
C ALA A 159 28.54 -7.46 34.08
N VAL A 160 27.46 -7.93 33.44
CA VAL A 160 26.51 -8.89 33.99
C VAL A 160 26.75 -10.23 33.33
N ASN A 161 27.10 -11.21 34.14
CA ASN A 161 27.70 -12.48 33.74
C ASN A 161 29.14 -12.30 33.22
N ASP A 162 29.99 -13.28 33.51
CA ASP A 162 31.37 -13.37 33.02
C ASP A 162 31.47 -14.09 31.66
N GLY A 163 30.32 -14.45 31.07
CA GLY A 163 30.22 -15.20 29.84
C GLY A 163 30.49 -16.70 30.01
N SER A 164 30.69 -17.16 31.25
CA SER A 164 31.02 -18.54 31.59
C SER A 164 30.02 -19.10 32.61
N GLY A 165 28.92 -19.66 32.11
CA GLY A 165 27.96 -20.32 32.99
C GLY A 165 26.56 -20.40 32.39
N ALA A 166 25.76 -21.31 32.95
CA ALA A 166 24.39 -21.56 32.52
C ALA A 166 23.35 -20.96 33.48
N ASN A 167 23.79 -20.24 34.52
CA ASN A 167 22.90 -19.77 35.58
C ASN A 167 22.50 -18.30 35.35
N GLY A 168 21.35 -17.93 35.92
CA GLY A 168 20.85 -16.57 35.84
C GLY A 168 21.74 -15.59 36.62
N THR A 169 22.12 -14.50 35.96
CA THR A 169 22.89 -13.40 36.56
C THR A 169 22.13 -12.10 36.35
N PHE A 170 21.98 -11.30 37.40
CA PHE A 170 20.96 -10.26 37.42
C PHE A 170 21.48 -8.90 37.87
N VAL A 171 21.03 -7.86 37.18
CA VAL A 171 20.78 -6.55 37.80
C VAL A 171 19.32 -6.53 38.19
N ARG A 172 19.01 -6.41 39.48
CA ARG A 172 17.66 -6.65 40.01
C ARG A 172 17.18 -5.49 40.86
N LEU A 173 16.05 -4.91 40.51
CA LEU A 173 15.38 -3.92 41.35
C LEU A 173 14.82 -4.57 42.62
N THR A 174 15.07 -3.94 43.75
CA THR A 174 14.55 -4.32 45.07
C THR A 174 13.80 -3.13 45.68
N GLY A 175 12.75 -3.38 46.46
CA GLY A 175 12.05 -2.32 47.21
C GLY A 175 11.29 -1.25 46.40
N GLY A 176 11.30 -1.25 45.06
CA GLY A 176 10.51 -0.32 44.23
C GLY A 176 11.15 0.03 42.88
N SER A 177 10.53 0.97 42.15
CA SER A 177 11.13 1.56 40.93
C SER A 177 12.41 2.31 41.29
N ALA A 178 13.44 2.19 40.46
CA ALA A 178 14.74 2.80 40.71
C ALA A 178 15.37 3.36 39.44
N SER A 179 16.30 4.29 39.61
CA SER A 179 17.06 4.89 38.52
C SER A 179 18.53 4.49 38.55
N VAL A 180 19.10 4.27 37.37
CA VAL A 180 20.54 4.15 37.15
C VAL A 180 20.94 5.35 36.32
N THR A 181 21.69 6.26 36.92
CA THR A 181 22.12 7.52 36.29
C THR A 181 23.63 7.52 36.04
N GLY A 182 24.20 8.62 35.56
CA GLY A 182 25.62 8.72 35.20
C GLY A 182 25.87 8.44 33.72
N THR A 183 27.13 8.15 33.39
CA THR A 183 27.65 8.00 32.00
C THR A 183 28.15 6.60 31.65
N GLY A 184 27.95 5.65 32.56
CA GLY A 184 28.43 4.28 32.47
C GLY A 184 27.62 3.38 31.55
N THR A 185 28.07 2.13 31.48
CA THR A 185 27.48 1.06 30.67
C THR A 185 27.05 -0.09 31.58
N ILE A 186 25.92 -0.71 31.28
CA ILE A 186 25.58 -2.06 31.73
C ILE A 186 25.75 -2.99 30.53
N THR A 187 26.74 -3.87 30.60
CA THR A 187 27.03 -4.83 29.54
C THR A 187 26.44 -6.19 29.93
N LEU A 188 25.41 -6.64 29.22
CA LEU A 188 24.85 -7.98 29.39
C LEU A 188 25.67 -9.00 28.58
N ASN A 189 26.11 -10.07 29.22
CA ASN A 189 26.98 -11.10 28.62
C ASN A 189 26.36 -12.49 28.71
N ALA A 190 25.13 -12.65 28.23
CA ALA A 190 24.49 -13.96 28.19
C ALA A 190 25.28 -15.00 27.35
N SER A 191 25.14 -16.27 27.72
CA SER A 191 25.47 -17.41 26.86
C SER A 191 24.42 -17.58 25.76
N ALA A 192 24.37 -18.75 25.10
CA ALA A 192 23.30 -19.07 24.15
C ALA A 192 21.89 -18.98 24.77
N ASN A 193 21.78 -19.17 26.10
CA ASN A 193 20.55 -18.92 26.84
C ASN A 193 20.53 -17.47 27.34
N LEU A 194 19.61 -16.65 26.81
CA LEU A 194 19.48 -15.24 27.19
C LEU A 194 19.11 -15.02 28.66
N ASP A 195 18.59 -16.03 29.37
CA ASP A 195 18.29 -15.94 30.80
C ASP A 195 19.52 -15.91 31.71
N THR A 196 20.70 -16.16 31.15
CA THR A 196 21.95 -16.14 31.92
C THR A 196 22.44 -14.73 32.25
N SER A 197 21.92 -13.69 31.58
CA SER A 197 22.23 -12.29 31.89
C SER A 197 21.00 -11.40 31.69
N GLN A 198 20.50 -10.80 32.77
CA GLN A 198 19.27 -10.02 32.73
C GLN A 198 19.30 -8.73 33.56
N ILE A 199 18.50 -7.76 33.13
CA ILE A 199 17.98 -6.68 33.98
C ILE A 199 16.55 -7.06 34.37
N THR A 200 16.23 -7.12 35.66
CA THR A 200 14.95 -7.64 36.16
C THR A 200 14.49 -6.94 37.44
N THR A 201 13.34 -7.36 37.97
CA THR A 201 12.67 -6.79 39.14
C THR A 201 11.96 -7.87 39.94
N ASN A 202 11.81 -7.69 41.26
CA ASN A 202 10.99 -8.58 42.09
C ASN A 202 9.48 -8.33 41.93
N SER A 203 9.07 -7.24 41.27
CA SER A 203 7.67 -6.93 40.97
C SER A 203 7.52 -6.38 39.57
N GLY A 204 6.55 -6.91 38.81
CA GLY A 204 6.25 -6.47 37.45
C GLY A 204 5.76 -5.02 37.32
N ASN A 205 5.52 -4.32 38.44
CA ASN A 205 5.11 -2.91 38.46
C ASN A 205 6.27 -1.94 38.67
N TRP A 206 7.48 -2.43 39.00
CA TRP A 206 8.62 -1.55 39.24
C TRP A 206 9.33 -1.25 37.92
N THR A 207 9.66 0.02 37.76
CA THR A 207 10.29 0.55 36.54
C THR A 207 11.77 0.76 36.77
N TYR A 208 12.59 0.17 35.92
CA TYR A 208 14.00 0.50 35.77
C TYR A 208 14.12 1.75 34.90
N THR A 209 14.73 2.82 35.41
CA THR A 209 14.98 4.04 34.64
C THR A 209 16.45 4.13 34.26
N SER A 210 16.75 3.98 32.97
CA SER A 210 18.08 4.23 32.41
C SER A 210 18.25 5.73 32.18
N GLY A 211 19.22 6.36 32.85
CA GLY A 211 19.50 7.79 32.74
C GLY A 211 20.06 8.20 31.37
N PRO A 212 20.05 9.51 31.02
CA PRO A 212 20.42 9.97 29.67
C PRO A 212 21.82 9.60 29.18
N GLY A 213 22.79 9.48 30.09
CA GLY A 213 24.17 9.09 29.77
C GLY A 213 24.43 7.58 29.82
N GLN A 214 23.44 6.78 30.21
CA GLN A 214 23.63 5.33 30.35
C GLN A 214 23.56 4.60 29.00
N ILE A 215 24.31 3.50 28.92
CA ILE A 215 24.24 2.54 27.82
C ILE A 215 23.90 1.16 28.37
N ILE A 216 22.91 0.48 27.79
CA ILE A 216 22.66 -0.95 27.99
C ILE A 216 23.03 -1.66 26.68
N ARG A 217 23.92 -2.66 26.73
CA ARG A 217 24.43 -3.31 25.52
C ARG A 217 24.74 -4.79 25.68
N GLY A 218 25.19 -5.43 24.61
CA GLY A 218 25.61 -6.83 24.58
C GLY A 218 24.47 -7.78 24.23
N THR A 219 24.29 -8.82 25.04
CA THR A 219 23.34 -9.93 24.82
C THR A 219 22.70 -10.39 26.12
N GLY A 220 21.40 -10.70 26.08
CA GLY A 220 20.63 -11.06 27.27
C GLY A 220 19.22 -10.49 27.21
N ARG A 221 18.57 -10.37 28.37
CA ARG A 221 17.19 -9.88 28.47
C ARG A 221 17.04 -8.65 29.36
N ILE A 222 16.30 -7.67 28.87
CA ILE A 222 15.73 -6.61 29.70
C ILE A 222 14.30 -7.07 30.04
N TYR A 223 14.13 -7.58 31.26
CA TYR A 223 12.93 -8.25 31.77
C TYR A 223 12.31 -7.51 32.98
N THR A 224 12.04 -6.21 32.78
CA THR A 224 11.41 -5.30 33.75
C THR A 224 10.82 -4.12 33.01
N PRO A 225 9.71 -3.50 33.47
CA PRO A 225 9.29 -2.22 32.93
C PRO A 225 10.45 -1.23 32.85
N LEU A 226 10.61 -0.55 31.72
CA LEU A 226 11.81 0.21 31.40
C LEU A 226 11.45 1.61 30.93
N THR A 227 12.05 2.63 31.54
CA THR A 227 12.13 3.98 30.97
C THR A 227 13.55 4.18 30.45
N ASN A 228 13.73 4.14 29.14
CA ASN A 228 15.01 4.37 28.49
C ASN A 228 15.18 5.85 28.12
N ASN A 229 16.02 6.58 28.87
CA ASN A 229 16.49 7.91 28.45
C ASN A 229 17.89 7.86 27.81
N GLY A 230 18.61 6.75 27.97
CA GLY A 230 19.93 6.51 27.41
C GLY A 230 19.90 5.75 26.08
N ILE A 231 20.88 4.88 25.88
CA ILE A 231 21.00 4.04 24.67
C ILE A 231 20.83 2.57 25.04
N ILE A 232 20.02 1.85 24.26
CA ILE A 232 20.01 0.38 24.24
C ILE A 232 20.61 -0.07 22.91
N ARG A 233 21.68 -0.89 22.95
CA ARG A 233 22.42 -1.29 21.74
C ARG A 233 22.72 -2.78 21.69
N ALA A 234 22.19 -3.48 20.68
CA ALA A 234 22.56 -4.87 20.40
C ALA A 234 23.83 -4.94 19.54
N ASP A 235 25.01 -5.03 20.15
CA ASP A 235 26.30 -4.94 19.46
C ASP A 235 27.11 -6.24 19.44
N ARG A 236 26.54 -7.38 19.88
CA ARG A 236 27.19 -8.69 19.80
C ARG A 236 26.72 -9.46 18.56
N ALA A 237 27.62 -9.63 17.59
CA ALA A 237 27.34 -10.38 16.37
C ALA A 237 26.82 -11.80 16.66
N GLY A 238 25.72 -12.17 15.98
CA GLY A 238 25.10 -13.49 16.09
C GLY A 238 24.37 -13.79 17.42
N ALA A 239 24.39 -12.88 18.40
CA ALA A 239 23.76 -13.08 19.70
C ALA A 239 22.76 -11.94 19.99
N PRO A 240 21.48 -12.25 20.23
CA PRO A 240 20.47 -11.21 20.37
C PRO A 240 20.53 -10.49 21.72
N LEU A 241 20.10 -9.23 21.72
CA LEU A 241 19.60 -8.54 22.90
C LEU A 241 18.08 -8.51 22.81
N GLU A 242 17.39 -8.86 23.90
CA GLU A 242 15.93 -8.93 23.92
C GLU A 242 15.37 -7.93 24.95
N TRP A 243 14.51 -7.01 24.49
CA TRP A 243 13.64 -6.24 25.36
C TRP A 243 12.30 -6.98 25.47
N ARG A 244 12.10 -7.64 26.62
CA ARG A 244 10.93 -8.48 26.89
C ARG A 244 10.27 -8.08 28.20
N ASN A 245 9.20 -7.31 28.16
CA ASN A 245 8.45 -6.95 29.36
C ASN A 245 7.01 -6.57 28.97
N SER A 246 6.10 -6.27 29.88
CA SER A 246 4.73 -5.86 29.54
C SER A 246 4.53 -4.34 29.37
N GLY A 247 5.60 -3.53 29.40
CA GLY A 247 5.46 -2.07 29.40
C GLY A 247 6.78 -1.31 29.46
N GLY A 248 6.87 -0.18 28.78
CA GLY A 248 8.01 0.71 28.90
C GLY A 248 7.89 1.98 28.07
N THR A 249 8.82 2.90 28.32
CA THR A 249 8.96 4.14 27.58
C THR A 249 10.34 4.24 26.95
N ASN A 250 10.43 4.50 25.65
CA ASN A 250 11.68 4.86 24.99
C ASN A 250 11.71 6.37 24.71
N ASN A 251 12.51 7.13 25.45
CA ASN A 251 12.66 8.57 25.28
C ASN A 251 13.86 8.96 24.40
N ASN A 252 14.70 8.00 24.03
CA ASN A 252 15.92 8.24 23.27
C ASN A 252 16.16 7.12 22.24
N LEU A 253 17.22 6.32 22.36
CA LEU A 253 17.65 5.43 21.28
C LEU A 253 17.66 3.95 21.68
N VAL A 254 17.07 3.13 20.83
CA VAL A 254 17.13 1.67 20.84
C VAL A 254 17.63 1.22 19.47
N THR A 255 18.77 0.53 19.38
CA THR A 255 19.41 0.29 18.09
C THR A 255 20.19 -1.01 17.95
N THR A 256 20.30 -1.54 16.74
CA THR A 256 21.20 -2.64 16.38
C THR A 256 22.60 -2.09 16.05
N GLY A 257 23.64 -2.73 16.58
CA GLY A 257 25.04 -2.33 16.45
C GLY A 257 25.98 -3.47 16.03
N GLY A 258 25.44 -4.48 15.34
CA GLY A 258 26.14 -5.70 14.90
C GLY A 258 25.41 -6.98 15.29
N GLY A 259 24.61 -6.94 16.36
CA GLY A 259 23.77 -8.04 16.82
C GLY A 259 22.27 -7.82 16.53
N PRO A 260 21.46 -8.90 16.51
CA PRO A 260 20.01 -8.77 16.42
C PRO A 260 19.42 -8.13 17.68
N LEU A 261 18.40 -7.30 17.51
CA LEU A 261 17.62 -6.73 18.62
C LEU A 261 16.18 -7.18 18.50
N ASN A 262 15.63 -7.75 19.56
CA ASN A 262 14.24 -8.22 19.58
C ASN A 262 13.45 -7.47 20.64
N ILE A 263 12.33 -6.86 20.25
CA ILE A 263 11.31 -6.35 21.17
C ILE A 263 10.19 -7.38 21.19
N VAL A 264 9.97 -8.02 22.35
CA VAL A 264 9.13 -9.22 22.43
C VAL A 264 8.09 -9.07 23.54
N SER A 265 6.82 -9.26 23.17
CA SER A 265 5.68 -9.18 24.10
C SER A 265 5.61 -7.87 24.88
N ALA A 266 6.10 -6.76 24.30
CA ALA A 266 6.26 -5.48 24.97
C ALA A 266 5.34 -4.38 24.48
N ALA A 267 4.86 -3.57 25.42
CA ALA A 267 4.12 -2.34 25.14
C ALA A 267 5.07 -1.14 25.33
N VAL A 268 5.65 -0.67 24.24
CA VAL A 268 6.62 0.43 24.24
C VAL A 268 5.95 1.71 23.75
N THR A 269 5.85 2.70 24.62
CA THR A 269 5.53 4.07 24.23
C THR A 269 6.81 4.81 23.92
N GLN A 270 6.92 5.45 22.77
CA GLN A 270 8.05 6.31 22.46
C GLN A 270 7.73 7.75 22.90
N GLY A 271 8.67 8.36 23.62
CA GLY A 271 8.64 9.80 23.86
C GLY A 271 8.87 10.58 22.56
N ALA A 272 8.81 11.92 22.62
CA ALA A 272 8.94 12.77 21.44
C ALA A 272 10.25 12.55 20.65
N ASN A 273 11.34 12.17 21.34
CA ASN A 273 12.64 11.86 20.76
C ASN A 273 12.92 10.35 20.69
N GLY A 274 11.93 9.51 20.99
CA GLY A 274 12.07 8.06 20.97
C GLY A 274 12.27 7.55 19.54
N ARG A 275 13.38 6.84 19.33
CA ARG A 275 13.76 6.22 18.07
C ARG A 275 14.15 4.76 18.30
N ILE A 276 13.62 3.88 17.46
CA ILE A 276 14.02 2.47 17.38
C ILE A 276 14.62 2.24 15.99
N VAL A 277 15.89 1.84 15.91
CA VAL A 277 16.68 1.89 14.67
C VAL A 277 17.38 0.57 14.37
N ALA A 278 17.05 -0.05 13.24
CA ALA A 278 17.82 -1.14 12.65
C ALA A 278 19.00 -0.58 11.84
N ALA A 279 20.10 -0.26 12.53
CA ALA A 279 21.27 0.36 11.91
C ALA A 279 22.23 -0.67 11.32
N ASN A 280 22.65 -1.67 12.09
CA ASN A 280 23.62 -2.70 11.65
C ASN A 280 23.21 -4.07 12.20
N GLY A 281 22.08 -4.59 11.76
CA GLY A 281 21.51 -5.84 12.27
C GLY A 281 19.98 -5.80 12.24
N VAL A 282 19.36 -6.98 12.18
CA VAL A 282 17.91 -7.13 12.12
C VAL A 282 17.26 -6.69 13.42
N LEU A 283 16.19 -5.91 13.31
CA LEU A 283 15.31 -5.55 14.41
C LEU A 283 14.01 -6.34 14.30
N GLY A 284 13.75 -7.25 15.23
CA GLY A 284 12.49 -7.96 15.33
C GLY A 284 11.54 -7.30 16.32
N ILE A 285 10.30 -7.03 15.91
CA ILE A 285 9.22 -6.58 16.79
C ILE A 285 8.16 -7.68 16.83
N ASN A 286 8.09 -8.41 17.94
CA ASN A 286 7.30 -9.63 18.07
C ASN A 286 6.23 -9.53 19.14
N SER A 287 4.98 -9.75 18.76
CA SER A 287 3.81 -9.77 19.65
C SER A 287 3.76 -8.54 20.56
N SER A 288 4.19 -7.40 20.03
CA SER A 288 4.45 -6.17 20.78
C SER A 288 3.53 -5.04 20.31
N THR A 289 3.45 -3.98 21.09
CA THR A 289 2.78 -2.74 20.74
C THR A 289 3.81 -1.62 20.80
N ILE A 290 4.04 -0.92 19.69
CA ILE A 290 4.87 0.28 19.63
C ILE A 290 3.98 1.48 19.33
N ASN A 291 4.02 2.49 20.19
CA ASN A 291 3.21 3.68 20.07
C ASN A 291 4.08 4.96 20.05
N GLY A 292 3.94 5.78 19.01
CA GLY A 292 4.66 7.04 18.86
C GLY A 292 6.10 6.89 18.33
N GLY A 293 6.80 8.02 18.22
CA GLY A 293 8.23 8.09 17.86
C GLY A 293 8.55 7.61 16.44
N SER A 294 9.81 7.27 16.19
CA SER A 294 10.26 6.71 14.90
C SER A 294 10.68 5.24 15.00
N ILE A 295 10.46 4.51 13.91
CA ILE A 295 10.98 3.15 13.68
C ILE A 295 11.69 3.19 12.33
N GLU A 296 12.99 2.89 12.33
CA GLU A 296 13.88 3.22 11.21
C GLU A 296 14.65 1.97 10.74
N GLY A 297 14.31 1.47 9.55
CA GLY A 297 15.03 0.38 8.86
C GLY A 297 16.12 0.90 7.93
N THR A 298 16.99 1.79 8.42
CA THR A 298 17.88 2.60 7.57
C THR A 298 19.17 1.90 7.14
N GLY A 299 19.65 0.90 7.88
CA GLY A 299 20.79 0.07 7.47
C GLY A 299 20.52 -1.44 7.47
N SER A 300 19.40 -1.87 8.04
CA SER A 300 18.90 -3.25 8.03
C SER A 300 17.38 -3.24 8.13
N PRO A 301 16.68 -4.33 7.71
CA PRO A 301 15.23 -4.36 7.77
C PRO A 301 14.73 -4.40 9.22
N VAL A 302 13.59 -3.74 9.43
CA VAL A 302 12.72 -3.99 10.60
C VAL A 302 11.75 -5.10 10.25
N GLU A 303 11.66 -6.13 11.08
CA GLU A 303 10.76 -7.27 10.90
C GLU A 303 9.63 -7.23 11.91
N ILE A 304 8.39 -7.22 11.42
CA ILE A 304 7.18 -7.13 12.24
C ILE A 304 6.50 -8.49 12.30
N TYR A 305 6.39 -9.01 13.53
CA TYR A 305 5.72 -10.26 13.84
C TYR A 305 4.53 -10.00 14.76
N ASN A 306 3.31 -10.14 14.25
CA ASN A 306 2.06 -10.08 15.03
C ASN A 306 1.97 -8.88 16.00
N SER A 307 2.40 -7.70 15.55
CA SER A 307 2.59 -6.54 16.43
C SER A 307 1.72 -5.36 16.02
N ASN A 308 1.35 -4.54 16.99
CA ASN A 308 0.58 -3.31 16.80
C ASN A 308 1.54 -2.13 16.68
N ILE A 309 1.47 -1.39 15.56
CA ILE A 309 2.27 -0.19 15.37
C ILE A 309 1.32 0.99 15.17
N SER A 310 1.45 1.99 16.04
CA SER A 310 0.53 3.12 16.10
C SER A 310 1.25 4.45 16.28
N ALA A 311 0.72 5.52 15.69
CA ALA A 311 1.23 6.90 15.79
C ALA A 311 2.75 7.05 15.52
N SER A 312 3.35 6.08 14.83
CA SER A 312 4.78 6.00 14.60
C SER A 312 5.13 6.54 13.21
N THR A 313 6.31 7.13 13.09
CA THR A 313 6.93 7.45 11.79
C THR A 313 7.83 6.29 11.37
N LEU A 314 7.54 5.66 10.25
CA LEU A 314 8.33 4.56 9.70
C LEU A 314 9.25 5.08 8.59
N SER A 315 10.48 4.60 8.52
CA SER A 315 11.40 4.91 7.40
C SER A 315 12.30 3.72 7.07
N GLY A 316 12.92 3.73 5.88
CA GLY A 316 13.78 2.66 5.41
C GLY A 316 12.99 1.41 5.00
N THR A 317 13.50 0.23 5.32
CA THR A 317 12.86 -1.06 4.98
C THR A 317 12.13 -1.65 6.19
N VAL A 318 10.84 -1.95 6.00
CA VAL A 318 10.00 -2.65 6.99
C VAL A 318 9.39 -3.87 6.32
N ASN A 319 9.57 -5.05 6.90
CA ASN A 319 9.07 -6.30 6.37
C ASN A 319 8.07 -6.93 7.34
N VAL A 320 7.03 -7.55 6.77
CA VAL A 320 6.15 -8.49 7.46
C VAL A 320 6.44 -9.86 6.84
N PRO A 321 7.20 -10.73 7.52
CA PRO A 321 7.55 -12.04 6.97
C PRO A 321 6.33 -12.94 6.78
N ASN A 322 6.47 -13.98 5.94
CA ASN A 322 5.37 -14.89 5.62
C ASN A 322 4.69 -15.47 6.88
N GLY A 323 3.36 -15.38 6.93
CA GLY A 323 2.51 -15.92 8.00
C GLY A 323 2.31 -14.99 9.21
N PHE A 324 2.81 -13.75 9.14
CA PHE A 324 2.70 -12.78 10.24
C PHE A 324 1.78 -11.60 9.91
N THR A 325 1.43 -10.83 10.95
CA THR A 325 0.58 -9.64 10.80
C THR A 325 1.26 -8.37 11.32
N PHE A 326 1.18 -7.30 10.51
CA PHE A 326 1.25 -5.92 10.97
C PHE A 326 -0.16 -5.46 11.36
N ASN A 327 -0.40 -5.20 12.62
CA ASN A 327 -1.68 -4.63 13.09
C ASN A 327 -1.59 -3.10 13.11
N LEU A 328 -2.54 -2.42 12.45
CA LEU A 328 -2.66 -0.98 12.34
C LEU A 328 -3.88 -0.48 13.16
N PRO A 329 -3.66 0.17 14.32
CA PRO A 329 -4.73 0.77 15.12
C PRO A 329 -5.25 2.11 14.53
N ILE A 330 -6.34 2.64 15.13
CA ILE A 330 -7.04 3.87 14.66
C ILE A 330 -6.15 5.10 14.50
N THR A 331 -5.08 5.20 15.27
CA THR A 331 -4.20 6.38 15.27
C THR A 331 -3.32 6.44 14.01
N GLY A 332 -3.31 5.37 13.21
CA GLY A 332 -2.59 5.35 11.94
C GLY A 332 -1.06 5.38 12.12
N ILE A 333 -0.37 5.67 11.02
CA ILE A 333 1.09 5.79 10.96
C ILE A 333 1.47 6.89 9.94
N THR A 334 2.67 7.45 10.09
CA THR A 334 3.34 8.17 9.02
C THR A 334 4.32 7.22 8.36
N ASN A 335 3.98 6.69 7.18
CA ASN A 335 4.83 5.75 6.46
C ASN A 335 5.73 6.51 5.47
N ASN A 336 7.03 6.59 5.75
CA ASN A 336 8.06 6.99 4.79
C ASN A 336 8.98 5.81 4.43
N ALA A 337 8.55 4.58 4.75
CA ALA A 337 9.26 3.35 4.51
C ALA A 337 8.74 2.63 3.25
N ALA A 338 9.51 1.66 2.79
CA ALA A 338 8.97 0.57 1.98
C ALA A 338 8.50 -0.54 2.93
N ILE A 339 7.20 -0.61 3.16
CA ILE A 339 6.56 -1.68 3.95
C ILE A 339 6.25 -2.83 3.01
N ARG A 340 6.94 -3.95 3.14
CA ARG A 340 6.72 -5.16 2.35
C ARG A 340 5.86 -6.17 3.12
N ILE A 341 4.77 -6.61 2.53
CA ILE A 341 3.86 -7.62 3.08
C ILE A 341 4.11 -8.94 2.37
N SER A 342 4.61 -9.93 3.11
CA SER A 342 5.15 -11.20 2.60
C SER A 342 6.50 -11.04 1.89
N ASP A 343 7.16 -12.16 1.66
CA ASP A 343 8.46 -12.28 1.02
C ASP A 343 8.41 -13.18 -0.23
N ASN A 344 7.21 -13.41 -0.77
CA ASN A 344 6.94 -14.37 -1.86
C ASN A 344 7.29 -15.83 -1.49
N THR A 345 7.46 -16.15 -0.21
CA THR A 345 7.77 -17.50 0.23
C THR A 345 6.64 -18.09 1.06
N GLY A 346 6.49 -19.42 1.01
CA GLY A 346 5.46 -20.11 1.79
C GLY A 346 4.03 -19.86 1.31
N ALA A 347 3.05 -20.50 1.95
CA ALA A 347 1.64 -20.44 1.55
C ALA A 347 0.73 -19.77 2.60
N ALA A 348 1.32 -19.18 3.64
CA ALA A 348 0.55 -18.59 4.73
C ALA A 348 0.12 -17.17 4.36
N GLY A 349 -1.09 -16.79 4.79
CA GLY A 349 -1.54 -15.42 4.62
C GLY A 349 -0.71 -14.47 5.49
N THR A 350 -0.27 -13.37 4.88
CA THR A 350 0.50 -12.31 5.54
C THR A 350 -0.25 -11.00 5.38
N TYR A 351 -0.39 -10.26 6.48
CA TYR A 351 -1.38 -9.20 6.54
C TYR A 351 -0.80 -7.88 7.04
N MET A 352 -1.20 -6.79 6.42
CA MET A 352 -1.39 -5.52 7.13
C MET A 352 -2.87 -5.37 7.45
N ARG A 353 -3.21 -5.23 8.74
CA ARG A 353 -4.59 -5.36 9.21
C ARG A 353 -5.02 -4.18 10.06
N LEU A 354 -6.11 -3.52 9.68
CA LEU A 354 -6.81 -2.61 10.60
C LEU A 354 -7.37 -3.39 11.78
N VAL A 355 -7.00 -2.96 12.99
CA VAL A 355 -7.46 -3.57 14.25
C VAL A 355 -8.42 -2.69 15.05
N GLY A 356 -8.71 -1.48 14.57
CA GLY A 356 -9.80 -0.66 15.07
C GLY A 356 -10.11 0.49 14.12
N GLY A 357 -11.40 0.79 13.95
CA GLY A 357 -11.95 2.01 13.34
C GLY A 357 -11.30 2.50 12.05
N THR A 358 -11.42 3.80 11.79
CA THR A 358 -10.73 4.45 10.67
C THR A 358 -9.29 4.76 11.05
N ALA A 359 -8.33 4.40 10.19
CA ALA A 359 -6.93 4.76 10.35
C ALA A 359 -6.40 5.46 9.10
N THR A 360 -5.44 6.36 9.30
CA THR A 360 -4.77 7.08 8.19
C THR A 360 -3.34 6.61 8.05
N ILE A 361 -2.94 6.31 6.82
CA ILE A 361 -1.55 6.05 6.44
C ILE A 361 -1.04 7.31 5.72
N GLY A 362 -0.33 8.14 6.50
CA GLY A 362 0.33 9.36 6.04
C GLY A 362 1.72 9.09 5.45
N GLY A 363 2.41 10.16 5.02
CA GLY A 363 3.84 10.12 4.62
C GLY A 363 4.05 9.92 3.11
N THR A 364 5.27 9.58 2.71
CA THR A 364 5.71 9.44 1.30
C THR A 364 6.16 8.04 0.89
N GLY A 365 5.97 7.05 1.75
CA GLY A 365 6.39 5.67 1.58
C GLY A 365 5.47 4.83 0.70
N SER A 366 5.79 3.54 0.63
CA SER A 366 5.03 2.56 -0.14
C SER A 366 4.64 1.35 0.72
N ILE A 367 3.48 0.78 0.43
CA ILE A 367 3.07 -0.56 0.86
C ILE A 367 3.20 -1.48 -0.35
N ILE A 368 4.04 -2.49 -0.25
CA ILE A 368 4.35 -3.45 -1.31
C ILE A 368 3.72 -4.77 -0.91
N LEU A 369 2.66 -5.18 -1.61
CA LEU A 369 2.19 -6.56 -1.55
C LEU A 369 3.09 -7.40 -2.45
N ASP A 370 3.63 -8.49 -1.91
CA ASP A 370 4.47 -9.40 -2.69
C ASP A 370 4.01 -10.84 -2.45
N ALA A 371 2.89 -11.15 -3.10
CA ALA A 371 2.30 -12.47 -3.06
C ALA A 371 3.11 -13.46 -3.90
N ASN A 372 2.90 -14.74 -3.62
CA ASN A 372 3.26 -15.78 -4.58
C ASN A 372 2.09 -16.03 -5.56
N SER A 373 2.12 -17.16 -6.26
CA SER A 373 1.03 -17.57 -7.17
C SER A 373 -0.36 -17.56 -6.52
N ASN A 374 -0.45 -17.65 -5.19
CA ASN A 374 -1.65 -17.41 -4.42
C ASN A 374 -1.66 -15.97 -3.86
N LEU A 375 -2.54 -15.12 -4.41
CA LEU A 375 -2.70 -13.72 -4.00
C LEU A 375 -3.06 -13.55 -2.51
N ASP A 376 -3.57 -14.58 -1.83
CA ASP A 376 -3.88 -14.53 -0.39
C ASP A 376 -2.65 -14.51 0.51
N THR A 377 -1.45 -14.74 -0.04
CA THR A 377 -0.20 -14.71 0.74
C THR A 377 0.23 -13.29 1.11
N ALA A 378 -0.23 -12.26 0.41
CA ALA A 378 0.00 -10.85 0.76
C ALA A 378 -1.31 -10.04 0.70
N GLN A 379 -1.72 -9.48 1.85
CA GLN A 379 -3.02 -8.83 1.96
C GLN A 379 -3.03 -7.52 2.77
N LEU A 380 -3.86 -6.57 2.32
CA LEU A 380 -4.36 -5.47 3.15
C LEU A 380 -5.78 -5.81 3.62
N THR A 381 -6.02 -5.82 4.92
CA THR A 381 -7.28 -6.32 5.49
C THR A 381 -7.73 -5.50 6.71
N SER A 382 -8.88 -5.88 7.27
CA SER A 382 -9.50 -5.26 8.44
C SER A 382 -10.27 -6.29 9.25
N ASN A 383 -10.31 -6.17 10.59
CA ASN A 383 -11.19 -7.03 11.41
C ASN A 383 -12.68 -6.68 11.23
N SER A 384 -13.02 -5.57 10.57
CA SER A 384 -14.40 -5.20 10.23
C SER A 384 -14.48 -4.58 8.85
N GLY A 385 -15.47 -4.99 8.04
CA GLY A 385 -15.72 -4.42 6.70
C GLY A 385 -16.14 -2.94 6.71
N ASN A 386 -16.54 -2.40 7.86
CA ASN A 386 -16.95 -1.00 8.00
C ASN A 386 -15.78 -0.04 8.23
N TRP A 387 -14.62 -0.56 8.65
CA TRP A 387 -13.45 0.25 8.98
C TRP A 387 -12.74 0.71 7.71
N LEU A 388 -12.25 1.95 7.75
CA LEU A 388 -11.71 2.64 6.60
C LEU A 388 -10.21 2.86 6.75
N MET A 389 -9.45 2.52 5.73
CA MET A 389 -8.04 2.87 5.61
C MET A 389 -7.90 4.05 4.65
N ASN A 390 -7.47 5.21 5.16
CA ASN A 390 -7.20 6.38 4.35
C ASN A 390 -5.73 6.35 3.88
N ILE A 391 -5.53 6.31 2.57
CA ILE A 391 -4.22 6.34 1.92
C ILE A 391 -3.99 7.76 1.41
N THR A 392 -3.08 8.50 2.05
CA THR A 392 -2.83 9.92 1.70
C THR A 392 -2.08 10.08 0.38
N SER A 393 -2.06 11.30 -0.17
CA SER A 393 -1.53 11.60 -1.50
C SER A 393 -0.05 11.27 -1.74
N GLY A 394 0.77 11.22 -0.69
CA GLY A 394 2.17 10.81 -0.80
C GLY A 394 2.40 9.30 -0.80
N GLN A 395 1.38 8.49 -0.46
CA GLN A 395 1.50 7.04 -0.34
C GLN A 395 1.32 6.31 -1.68
N THR A 396 1.96 5.16 -1.78
CA THR A 396 1.75 4.20 -2.87
C THR A 396 1.40 2.81 -2.32
N ILE A 397 0.35 2.18 -2.82
CA ILE A 397 0.13 0.73 -2.71
C ILE A 397 0.58 0.11 -4.03
N ARG A 398 1.44 -0.91 -3.99
CA ARG A 398 1.98 -1.54 -5.20
C ARG A 398 2.22 -3.04 -5.06
N GLY A 399 2.57 -3.68 -6.18
CA GLY A 399 2.95 -5.09 -6.24
C GLY A 399 1.79 -6.00 -6.68
N ASP A 400 1.66 -7.15 -6.04
CA ASP A 400 0.66 -8.18 -6.31
C ASP A 400 0.14 -8.80 -5.00
N GLY A 401 -1.15 -9.15 -4.96
CA GLY A 401 -1.84 -9.60 -3.75
C GLY A 401 -3.28 -9.09 -3.68
N ARG A 402 -3.89 -9.14 -2.49
CA ARG A 402 -5.28 -8.70 -2.30
C ARG A 402 -5.44 -7.52 -1.36
N VAL A 403 -6.30 -6.59 -1.75
CA VAL A 403 -6.77 -5.48 -0.92
C VAL A 403 -8.22 -5.74 -0.53
N TYR A 404 -8.39 -6.29 0.67
CA TYR A 404 -9.68 -6.54 1.32
C TYR A 404 -10.15 -5.39 2.22
N ALA A 405 -9.25 -4.50 2.63
CA ALA A 405 -9.63 -3.33 3.41
C ALA A 405 -10.48 -2.37 2.55
N ARG A 406 -11.48 -1.75 3.18
CA ARG A 406 -12.18 -0.60 2.58
C ARG A 406 -11.21 0.58 2.55
N LEU A 407 -10.99 1.17 1.37
CA LEU A 407 -10.02 2.24 1.18
C LEU A 407 -10.66 3.56 0.75
N THR A 408 -10.07 4.66 1.21
CA THR A 408 -10.06 5.94 0.49
C THR A 408 -8.64 6.13 -0.06
N ASN A 409 -8.50 6.14 -1.39
CA ASN A 409 -7.23 6.36 -2.06
C ASN A 409 -7.09 7.82 -2.53
N ASP A 410 -6.30 8.61 -1.81
CA ASP A 410 -5.80 9.91 -2.28
C ASP A 410 -4.39 9.80 -2.91
N GLY A 411 -3.70 8.67 -2.68
CA GLY A 411 -2.37 8.35 -3.21
C GLY A 411 -2.40 7.62 -4.54
N THR A 412 -1.49 6.68 -4.73
CA THR A 412 -1.40 5.86 -5.95
C THR A 412 -1.56 4.37 -5.65
N ILE A 413 -2.36 3.67 -6.44
CA ILE A 413 -2.41 2.20 -6.46
C ILE A 413 -1.79 1.71 -7.78
N ILE A 414 -0.82 0.79 -7.74
CA ILE A 414 -0.09 0.33 -8.92
C ILE A 414 0.03 -1.19 -8.95
N ALA A 415 -0.55 -1.85 -9.94
CA ALA A 415 -0.23 -3.25 -10.24
C ALA A 415 1.00 -3.29 -11.15
N ASP A 416 2.16 -3.75 -10.65
CA ASP A 416 3.44 -3.61 -11.35
C ASP A 416 4.35 -4.84 -11.35
N GLN A 417 3.78 -5.99 -11.04
CA GLN A 417 4.43 -7.29 -11.20
C GLN A 417 3.91 -7.95 -12.49
N ASP A 418 4.81 -8.22 -13.44
CA ASP A 418 4.47 -8.72 -14.76
C ASP A 418 3.63 -10.01 -14.70
N GLY A 419 2.47 -10.00 -15.36
CA GLY A 419 1.51 -11.12 -15.39
C GLY A 419 0.81 -11.44 -14.06
N ALA A 420 1.27 -10.87 -12.93
CA ALA A 420 0.66 -11.01 -11.62
C ALA A 420 -0.37 -9.90 -11.38
N ALA A 421 -1.23 -10.11 -10.38
CA ALA A 421 -2.37 -9.25 -10.16
C ALA A 421 -2.37 -8.60 -8.77
N LEU A 422 -2.66 -7.31 -8.76
CA LEU A 422 -3.14 -6.61 -7.59
C LEU A 422 -4.66 -6.57 -7.67
N GLU A 423 -5.33 -7.27 -6.76
CA GLU A 423 -6.78 -7.36 -6.72
C GLU A 423 -7.36 -6.52 -5.58
N TRP A 424 -8.18 -5.54 -5.94
CA TRP A 424 -8.97 -4.73 -5.01
C TRP A 424 -10.37 -5.31 -4.89
N LEU A 425 -10.65 -5.93 -3.74
CA LEU A 425 -11.82 -6.76 -3.49
C LEU A 425 -12.41 -6.43 -2.12
N ASN A 426 -13.37 -5.52 -2.08
CA ASN A 426 -14.10 -5.18 -0.85
C ASN A 426 -15.51 -4.70 -1.19
N THR A 427 -16.52 -5.26 -0.53
CA THR A 427 -17.93 -4.93 -0.76
C THR A 427 -18.39 -3.65 -0.04
N GLY A 428 -17.54 -3.04 0.78
CA GLY A 428 -17.77 -1.73 1.37
C GLY A 428 -17.64 -0.60 0.34
N GLY A 429 -18.14 0.59 0.68
CA GLY A 429 -18.03 1.77 -0.19
C GLY A 429 -16.59 2.29 -0.25
N ASN A 430 -15.88 1.96 -1.32
CA ASN A 430 -14.51 2.37 -1.57
C ASN A 430 -14.47 3.69 -2.35
N THR A 431 -13.38 4.44 -2.20
CA THR A 431 -13.21 5.71 -2.88
C THR A 431 -11.84 5.82 -3.52
N ASN A 432 -11.80 6.24 -4.79
CA ASN A 432 -10.57 6.59 -5.50
C ASN A 432 -10.59 8.08 -5.86
N ASN A 433 -9.83 8.89 -5.15
CA ASN A 433 -9.71 10.33 -5.38
C ASN A 433 -8.54 10.68 -6.32
N SER A 434 -7.72 9.70 -6.68
CA SER A 434 -6.48 9.88 -7.44
C SER A 434 -6.28 8.73 -8.42
N ILE A 435 -5.10 8.12 -8.51
CA ILE A 435 -4.76 7.17 -9.57
C ILE A 435 -4.74 5.73 -9.03
N ALA A 436 -5.40 4.84 -9.76
CA ALA A 436 -5.10 3.41 -9.74
C ALA A 436 -4.72 2.97 -11.16
N ARG A 437 -3.54 2.37 -11.34
CA ARG A 437 -3.00 2.05 -12.67
C ARG A 437 -2.27 0.72 -12.72
N THR A 438 -2.09 0.21 -13.92
CA THR A 438 -1.11 -0.85 -14.21
C THR A 438 0.26 -0.25 -14.51
N ALA A 439 1.31 -1.08 -14.47
CA ALA A 439 2.66 -0.79 -14.94
C ALA A 439 3.37 -2.12 -15.25
N ASN A 440 4.42 -2.13 -16.06
CA ASN A 440 5.29 -3.31 -16.23
C ASN A 440 4.54 -4.64 -16.50
N GLY A 441 3.46 -4.64 -17.27
CA GLY A 441 2.66 -5.84 -17.56
C GLY A 441 1.78 -6.36 -16.41
N GLY A 442 1.74 -5.67 -15.26
CA GLY A 442 0.90 -6.05 -14.13
C GLY A 442 -0.60 -5.86 -14.38
N ILE A 443 -1.42 -6.63 -13.67
CA ILE A 443 -2.88 -6.65 -13.83
C ILE A 443 -3.54 -6.00 -12.62
N LEU A 444 -4.33 -4.94 -12.83
CA LEU A 444 -5.16 -4.36 -11.77
C LEU A 444 -6.57 -4.93 -11.87
N ARG A 445 -7.00 -5.70 -10.86
CA ARG A 445 -8.37 -6.24 -10.78
C ARG A 445 -9.21 -5.46 -9.78
N ILE A 446 -10.36 -4.96 -10.22
CA ILE A 446 -11.40 -4.36 -9.40
C ILE A 446 -12.56 -5.35 -9.36
N SER A 447 -12.72 -6.05 -8.24
CA SER A 447 -13.60 -7.22 -8.13
C SER A 447 -14.67 -6.99 -7.07
N SER A 448 -15.95 -7.17 -7.43
CA SER A 448 -17.10 -7.13 -6.51
C SER A 448 -17.16 -5.89 -5.60
N LEU A 449 -16.87 -4.72 -6.17
CA LEU A 449 -16.59 -3.50 -5.41
C LEU A 449 -17.53 -2.35 -5.79
N GLY A 450 -17.98 -1.58 -4.81
CA GLY A 450 -18.60 -0.26 -5.02
C GLY A 450 -17.54 0.82 -4.98
N LEU A 451 -17.16 1.38 -6.14
CA LEU A 451 -16.11 2.38 -6.30
C LEU A 451 -16.72 3.74 -6.63
N THR A 452 -16.60 4.70 -5.72
CA THR A 452 -16.82 6.11 -6.04
C THR A 452 -15.49 6.75 -6.42
N GLN A 453 -15.42 7.36 -7.60
CA GLN A 453 -14.27 8.16 -8.00
C GLN A 453 -14.58 9.65 -7.83
N SER A 454 -13.60 10.41 -7.35
CA SER A 454 -13.68 11.86 -7.45
C SER A 454 -13.56 12.32 -8.91
N PRO A 455 -13.75 13.61 -9.23
CA PRO A 455 -13.46 14.14 -10.56
C PRO A 455 -12.01 13.92 -11.03
N THR A 456 -11.07 13.73 -10.10
CA THR A 456 -9.65 13.41 -10.37
C THR A 456 -9.33 11.93 -10.22
N GLY A 457 -10.32 11.11 -9.85
CA GLY A 457 -10.17 9.66 -9.74
C GLY A 457 -10.06 9.01 -11.13
N ARG A 458 -9.00 8.23 -11.34
CA ARG A 458 -8.67 7.61 -12.63
C ARG A 458 -8.30 6.13 -12.45
N LEU A 459 -8.89 5.26 -13.26
CA LEU A 459 -8.44 3.88 -13.46
C LEU A 459 -7.71 3.78 -14.80
N ILE A 460 -6.42 3.46 -14.81
CA ILE A 460 -5.57 3.58 -16.01
C ILE A 460 -4.93 2.24 -16.38
N ALA A 461 -5.33 1.68 -17.53
CA ALA A 461 -4.66 0.57 -18.18
C ALA A 461 -3.51 1.11 -19.05
N SER A 462 -2.34 1.28 -18.43
CA SER A 462 -1.14 1.75 -19.13
C SER A 462 -0.38 0.58 -19.74
N ASP A 463 0.38 -0.20 -18.98
CA ASP A 463 1.18 -1.30 -19.57
C ASP A 463 0.55 -2.70 -19.45
N GLY A 464 -0.52 -2.81 -18.65
CA GLY A 464 -1.29 -4.03 -18.46
C GLY A 464 -2.78 -3.74 -18.29
N PRO A 465 -3.64 -4.77 -18.29
CA PRO A 465 -5.08 -4.56 -18.28
C PRO A 465 -5.60 -4.13 -16.90
N VAL A 466 -6.55 -3.21 -16.91
CA VAL A 466 -7.46 -2.99 -15.76
C VAL A 466 -8.69 -3.84 -16.01
N ILE A 467 -9.02 -4.73 -15.08
CA ILE A 467 -10.18 -5.63 -15.19
C ILE A 467 -11.18 -5.26 -14.10
N ILE A 468 -12.38 -4.83 -14.50
CA ILE A 468 -13.46 -4.45 -13.60
C ILE A 468 -14.54 -5.53 -13.69
N SER A 469 -14.70 -6.30 -12.63
CA SER A 469 -15.59 -7.46 -12.59
C SER A 469 -16.59 -7.37 -11.44
N GLY A 470 -17.88 -7.57 -11.73
CA GLY A 470 -18.94 -7.59 -10.71
C GLY A 470 -19.06 -6.30 -9.89
N SER A 471 -18.57 -5.17 -10.42
CA SER A 471 -18.36 -3.93 -9.65
C SER A 471 -19.27 -2.80 -10.13
N THR A 472 -19.46 -1.78 -9.31
CA THR A 472 -20.11 -0.53 -9.68
C THR A 472 -19.09 0.60 -9.57
N VAL A 473 -18.85 1.33 -10.66
CA VAL A 473 -17.96 2.50 -10.69
C VAL A 473 -18.79 3.75 -10.96
N VAL A 474 -18.67 4.74 -10.06
CA VAL A 474 -19.40 6.01 -10.13
C VAL A 474 -18.40 7.16 -10.25
N GLY A 475 -18.53 8.00 -11.28
CA GLY A 475 -17.68 9.18 -11.48
C GLY A 475 -16.27 8.88 -12.01
N GLY A 476 -15.45 9.93 -12.10
CA GLY A 476 -14.05 9.86 -12.54
C GLY A 476 -13.86 9.32 -13.95
N SER A 477 -12.67 8.78 -14.23
CA SER A 477 -12.32 8.20 -15.53
C SER A 477 -11.91 6.73 -15.49
N ILE A 478 -12.10 6.04 -16.61
CA ILE A 478 -11.52 4.75 -16.97
C ILE A 478 -10.78 4.92 -18.29
N GLU A 479 -9.51 4.54 -18.34
CA GLU A 479 -8.60 4.91 -19.43
C GLU A 479 -7.84 3.69 -19.96
N GLY A 480 -8.15 3.27 -21.18
CA GLY A 480 -7.41 2.25 -21.92
C GLY A 480 -6.32 2.85 -22.79
N THR A 481 -5.26 3.41 -22.19
CA THR A 481 -4.29 4.26 -22.92
C THR A 481 -3.32 3.47 -23.79
N ASN A 482 -2.56 2.56 -23.18
CA ASN A 482 -1.61 1.68 -23.88
C ASN A 482 -1.95 0.19 -23.68
N SER A 483 -2.98 -0.10 -22.89
CA SER A 483 -3.60 -1.40 -22.71
C SER A 483 -5.12 -1.25 -22.58
N GLN A 484 -5.83 -2.36 -22.43
CA GLN A 484 -7.29 -2.39 -22.42
C GLN A 484 -7.88 -2.30 -21.01
N ALA A 485 -8.93 -1.49 -20.84
CA ALA A 485 -9.80 -1.56 -19.68
C ALA A 485 -10.95 -2.53 -19.96
N GLN A 486 -11.04 -3.63 -19.23
CA GLN A 486 -12.05 -4.67 -19.41
C GLN A 486 -13.19 -4.51 -18.43
N ILE A 487 -14.42 -4.50 -18.92
CA ILE A 487 -15.63 -4.41 -18.11
C ILE A 487 -16.39 -5.74 -18.19
N ALA A 488 -16.53 -6.43 -17.06
CA ALA A 488 -17.22 -7.70 -16.94
C ALA A 488 -18.32 -7.63 -15.88
N ASN A 489 -19.58 -7.80 -16.28
CA ASN A 489 -20.74 -7.82 -15.37
C ASN A 489 -20.76 -6.67 -14.36
N SER A 490 -20.44 -5.46 -14.83
CA SER A 490 -20.22 -4.29 -13.98
C SER A 490 -21.11 -3.13 -14.40
N THR A 491 -21.33 -2.17 -13.50
CA THR A 491 -22.15 -0.98 -13.74
C THR A 491 -21.27 0.26 -13.77
N LEU A 492 -21.43 1.11 -14.78
CA LEU A 492 -20.81 2.43 -14.85
C LEU A 492 -21.89 3.52 -14.73
N ASP A 493 -21.60 4.56 -13.95
CA ASP A 493 -22.49 5.70 -13.73
C ASP A 493 -21.70 7.03 -13.67
N ALA A 494 -22.01 7.99 -14.54
CA ALA A 494 -21.28 9.25 -14.66
C ALA A 494 -19.76 9.10 -14.89
N VAL A 495 -19.35 8.01 -15.55
CA VAL A 495 -17.93 7.71 -15.82
C VAL A 495 -17.50 8.32 -17.15
N THR A 496 -16.28 8.86 -17.20
CA THR A 496 -15.62 9.23 -18.45
C THR A 496 -14.74 8.09 -18.96
N THR A 497 -14.94 7.62 -20.18
CA THR A 497 -14.08 6.60 -20.80
C THR A 497 -13.15 7.23 -21.83
N THR A 498 -11.88 6.82 -21.86
CA THR A 498 -10.90 7.21 -22.90
C THR A 498 -10.09 6.00 -23.34
N GLY A 499 -9.49 6.06 -24.53
CA GLY A 499 -8.72 4.94 -25.07
C GLY A 499 -9.59 3.69 -25.33
N ASP A 500 -9.02 2.50 -25.16
CA ASP A 500 -9.67 1.22 -25.45
C ASP A 500 -10.35 0.59 -24.22
N VAL A 501 -11.68 0.65 -24.21
CA VAL A 501 -12.54 -0.03 -23.24
C VAL A 501 -13.21 -1.22 -23.92
N ARG A 502 -13.12 -2.40 -23.32
CA ARG A 502 -13.67 -3.64 -23.91
C ARG A 502 -14.62 -4.32 -22.95
N ILE A 503 -15.68 -4.89 -23.52
CA ILE A 503 -16.57 -5.83 -22.84
C ILE A 503 -16.21 -7.21 -23.41
N PRO A 504 -15.53 -8.08 -22.64
CA PRO A 504 -15.14 -9.39 -23.16
C PRO A 504 -16.36 -10.28 -23.44
N ASN A 505 -16.18 -11.30 -24.27
CA ASN A 505 -17.27 -12.17 -24.68
C ASN A 505 -18.03 -12.80 -23.50
N GLY A 506 -19.36 -12.74 -23.55
CA GLY A 506 -20.26 -13.32 -22.55
C GLY A 506 -20.54 -12.43 -21.33
N PHE A 507 -20.05 -11.19 -21.33
CA PHE A 507 -20.25 -10.25 -20.22
C PHE A 507 -21.15 -9.07 -20.58
N THR A 508 -21.63 -8.37 -19.55
CA THR A 508 -22.43 -7.16 -19.71
C THR A 508 -21.77 -5.95 -19.06
N LEU A 509 -21.75 -4.82 -19.78
CA LEU A 509 -21.62 -3.49 -19.20
C LEU A 509 -23.03 -2.94 -18.93
N SER A 510 -23.36 -2.72 -17.66
CA SER A 510 -24.59 -2.04 -17.27
C SER A 510 -24.35 -0.53 -17.18
N THR A 511 -25.33 0.27 -17.59
CA THR A 511 -25.30 1.73 -17.43
C THR A 511 -26.42 2.19 -16.49
N SER A 512 -26.12 3.17 -15.63
CA SER A 512 -27.04 3.80 -14.68
C SER A 512 -27.40 5.24 -15.08
N SER A 513 -28.31 5.89 -14.34
CA SER A 513 -29.06 7.11 -14.68
C SER A 513 -28.24 8.26 -15.27
N ASN A 514 -26.97 8.44 -14.90
CA ASN A 514 -26.19 9.59 -15.32
C ASN A 514 -25.36 9.36 -16.60
N GLY A 515 -25.49 8.19 -17.24
CA GLY A 515 -24.86 7.90 -18.52
C GLY A 515 -23.33 7.78 -18.45
N ILE A 516 -22.70 7.86 -19.62
CA ILE A 516 -21.24 7.72 -19.80
C ILE A 516 -20.77 8.85 -20.73
N THR A 517 -19.68 9.52 -20.37
CA THR A 517 -18.97 10.40 -21.31
C THR A 517 -17.88 9.61 -22.00
N ASN A 518 -18.13 9.16 -23.23
CA ASN A 518 -17.19 8.35 -23.98
C ASN A 518 -16.33 9.22 -24.91
N ASN A 519 -15.02 9.28 -24.67
CA ASN A 519 -14.03 9.95 -25.50
C ASN A 519 -13.02 8.97 -26.12
N GLY A 520 -13.32 7.67 -26.06
CA GLY A 520 -12.50 6.60 -26.63
C GLY A 520 -13.35 5.61 -27.41
N THR A 521 -12.92 4.36 -27.44
CA THR A 521 -13.65 3.26 -28.05
C THR A 521 -14.18 2.33 -26.98
N ILE A 522 -15.49 2.06 -27.00
CA ILE A 522 -16.11 0.98 -26.23
C ILE A 522 -16.40 -0.16 -27.21
N ARG A 523 -15.66 -1.27 -27.11
CA ARG A 523 -15.86 -2.46 -27.95
C ARG A 523 -16.72 -3.49 -27.23
N VAL A 524 -17.82 -3.90 -27.87
CA VAL A 524 -18.73 -4.92 -27.35
C VAL A 524 -18.40 -6.26 -28.03
N SER A 525 -17.88 -7.20 -27.25
CA SER A 525 -17.35 -8.50 -27.71
C SER A 525 -15.97 -8.44 -28.36
N ASP A 526 -15.25 -9.57 -28.27
CA ASP A 526 -13.98 -9.83 -28.95
C ASP A 526 -14.18 -10.40 -30.36
N GLY A 527 -15.41 -10.75 -30.75
CA GLY A 527 -15.75 -11.25 -32.08
C GLY A 527 -15.38 -12.71 -32.33
N VAL A 528 -14.99 -13.47 -31.29
CA VAL A 528 -14.65 -14.89 -31.44
C VAL A 528 -15.61 -15.83 -30.70
N GLY A 529 -16.16 -15.42 -29.56
CA GLY A 529 -17.04 -16.28 -28.76
C GLY A 529 -18.52 -16.27 -29.20
N ALA A 530 -19.26 -17.32 -28.81
CA ALA A 530 -20.68 -17.49 -29.14
C ALA A 530 -21.65 -16.92 -28.09
N ALA A 531 -21.13 -16.35 -26.99
CA ALA A 531 -21.95 -15.87 -25.89
C ALA A 531 -22.44 -14.45 -26.15
N GLY A 532 -23.65 -14.13 -25.70
CA GLY A 532 -24.18 -12.78 -25.79
C GLY A 532 -23.36 -11.80 -24.95
N THR A 533 -22.91 -10.72 -25.57
CA THR A 533 -22.16 -9.64 -24.92
C THR A 533 -22.92 -8.35 -25.12
N ALA A 534 -23.14 -7.58 -24.06
CA ALA A 534 -24.08 -6.47 -24.14
C ALA A 534 -23.62 -5.21 -23.41
N ILE A 535 -24.02 -4.06 -23.96
CA ILE A 535 -24.30 -2.88 -23.16
C ILE A 535 -25.78 -2.92 -22.78
N ARG A 536 -26.09 -2.72 -21.50
CA ARG A 536 -27.46 -2.81 -20.98
C ARG A 536 -27.83 -1.63 -20.11
N MET A 537 -28.92 -0.96 -20.46
CA MET A 537 -29.50 0.06 -19.61
C MET A 537 -30.25 -0.60 -18.47
N THR A 538 -29.88 -0.28 -17.22
CA THR A 538 -30.49 -0.90 -16.05
C THR A 538 -31.33 0.05 -15.21
N ASN A 539 -31.19 1.38 -15.38
CA ASN A 539 -31.90 2.35 -14.55
C ASN A 539 -32.22 3.68 -15.26
N GLY A 540 -33.18 3.67 -16.20
CA GLY A 540 -33.67 4.88 -16.87
C GLY A 540 -33.06 5.09 -18.26
N SER A 541 -33.43 6.22 -18.91
CA SER A 541 -32.82 6.63 -20.18
C SER A 541 -31.43 7.23 -19.97
N HIS A 542 -30.50 7.03 -20.91
CA HIS A 542 -29.12 7.49 -20.78
C HIS A 542 -28.60 8.06 -22.08
N THR A 543 -27.69 9.02 -21.95
CA THR A 543 -26.94 9.58 -23.07
C THR A 543 -25.49 9.13 -22.98
N PHE A 544 -24.97 8.62 -24.09
CA PHE A 544 -23.54 8.55 -24.36
C PHE A 544 -23.14 9.90 -24.94
N SER A 545 -22.37 10.68 -24.18
CA SER A 545 -21.81 11.97 -24.60
C SER A 545 -20.32 11.82 -24.90
N GLY A 546 -19.64 12.92 -25.25
CA GLY A 546 -18.21 12.92 -25.60
C GLY A 546 -17.97 12.74 -27.11
N THR A 547 -16.75 12.35 -27.48
CA THR A 547 -16.25 12.30 -28.88
C THR A 547 -15.91 10.89 -29.40
N GLY A 548 -16.17 9.87 -28.59
CA GLY A 548 -15.81 8.48 -28.83
C GLY A 548 -16.79 7.66 -29.69
N SER A 549 -16.50 6.37 -29.79
CA SER A 549 -17.30 5.39 -30.54
C SER A 549 -17.68 4.18 -29.69
N ILE A 550 -18.88 3.63 -29.92
CA ILE A 550 -19.24 2.28 -29.51
C ILE A 550 -19.17 1.38 -30.75
N ILE A 551 -18.39 0.30 -30.66
CA ILE A 551 -18.21 -0.69 -31.72
C ILE A 551 -18.85 -1.99 -31.28
N LEU A 552 -19.92 -2.40 -31.98
CA LEU A 552 -20.44 -3.76 -31.89
C LEU A 552 -19.52 -4.67 -32.70
N ASN A 553 -19.00 -5.72 -32.08
CA ASN A 553 -18.03 -6.61 -32.72
C ASN A 553 -18.52 -8.06 -32.65
N ALA A 554 -19.72 -8.30 -33.18
CA ALA A 554 -20.27 -9.63 -33.26
C ALA A 554 -19.49 -10.50 -34.26
N ASN A 555 -19.50 -11.81 -34.03
CA ASN A 555 -19.14 -12.79 -35.05
C ASN A 555 -20.30 -12.99 -36.05
N SER A 556 -20.31 -14.10 -36.78
CA SER A 556 -21.40 -14.44 -37.71
C SER A 556 -22.79 -14.49 -37.06
N ASN A 557 -22.86 -14.66 -35.73
CA ASN A 557 -24.07 -14.48 -34.95
C ASN A 557 -24.12 -13.06 -34.36
N LEU A 558 -25.01 -12.21 -34.89
CA LEU A 558 -25.20 -10.83 -34.44
C LEU A 558 -25.56 -10.70 -32.95
N ASP A 559 -26.09 -11.75 -32.31
CA ASP A 559 -26.40 -11.75 -30.87
C ASP A 559 -25.16 -11.75 -29.97
N THR A 560 -23.98 -11.94 -30.53
CA THR A 560 -22.74 -11.94 -29.74
C THR A 560 -22.27 -10.54 -29.36
N ALA A 561 -22.81 -9.47 -29.98
CA ALA A 561 -22.63 -8.08 -29.57
C ALA A 561 -23.95 -7.31 -29.64
N GLN A 562 -24.43 -6.80 -28.50
CA GLN A 562 -25.78 -6.28 -28.36
C GLN A 562 -25.85 -4.93 -27.62
N LEU A 563 -26.85 -4.12 -27.98
CA LEU A 563 -27.35 -3.01 -27.16
C LEU A 563 -28.75 -3.37 -26.65
N THR A 564 -28.95 -3.31 -25.34
CA THR A 564 -30.17 -3.79 -24.66
C THR A 564 -30.65 -2.83 -23.58
N SER A 565 -31.90 -3.02 -23.15
CA SER A 565 -32.50 -2.27 -22.04
C SER A 565 -33.39 -3.18 -21.21
N ASN A 566 -33.42 -2.98 -19.88
CA ASN A 566 -34.38 -3.67 -19.01
C ASN A 566 -35.83 -3.14 -19.16
N SER A 567 -36.03 -2.06 -19.90
CA SER A 567 -37.36 -1.48 -20.17
C SER A 567 -37.47 -0.96 -21.60
N GLY A 568 -38.57 -1.28 -22.28
CA GLY A 568 -38.86 -0.77 -23.64
C GLY A 568 -39.18 0.73 -23.70
N ASN A 569 -39.32 1.39 -22.55
CA ASN A 569 -39.58 2.83 -22.45
C ASN A 569 -38.30 3.67 -22.34
N TRP A 570 -37.15 3.04 -22.10
CA TRP A 570 -35.89 3.76 -21.96
C TRP A 570 -35.21 3.93 -23.30
N THR A 571 -34.56 5.08 -23.46
CA THR A 571 -33.88 5.48 -24.68
C THR A 571 -32.39 5.56 -24.45
N MET A 572 -31.62 4.90 -25.32
CA MET A 572 -30.18 5.06 -25.45
C MET A 572 -29.90 6.19 -26.46
N THR A 573 -29.34 7.30 -26.01
CA THR A 573 -29.01 8.43 -26.88
C THR A 573 -27.51 8.46 -27.17
N PHE A 574 -27.13 8.49 -28.44
CA PHE A 574 -25.76 8.75 -28.89
C PHE A 574 -25.66 10.23 -29.24
N GLY A 575 -24.90 11.00 -28.47
CA GLY A 575 -24.73 12.44 -28.67
C GLY A 575 -24.09 12.80 -30.02
N PRO A 576 -24.05 14.09 -30.39
CA PRO A 576 -23.72 14.54 -31.75
C PRO A 576 -22.29 14.19 -32.20
N ASN A 577 -21.38 14.00 -31.25
CA ASN A 577 -20.00 13.61 -31.52
C ASN A 577 -19.71 12.14 -31.18
N GLN A 578 -20.73 11.35 -30.83
CA GLN A 578 -20.57 9.90 -30.67
C GLN A 578 -20.76 9.16 -31.99
N ALA A 579 -20.16 7.98 -32.09
CA ALA A 579 -20.43 7.06 -33.18
C ALA A 579 -20.93 5.69 -32.68
N LEU A 580 -21.96 5.13 -33.33
CA LEU A 580 -22.35 3.73 -33.23
C LEU A 580 -21.88 3.00 -34.48
N ARG A 581 -21.07 1.95 -34.29
CA ARG A 581 -20.36 1.27 -35.37
C ARG A 581 -20.36 -0.25 -35.26
N GLY A 582 -19.93 -0.90 -36.34
CA GLY A 582 -19.59 -2.32 -36.38
C GLY A 582 -20.76 -3.24 -36.76
N THR A 583 -20.71 -4.46 -36.23
CA THR A 583 -21.67 -5.53 -36.51
C THR A 583 -22.30 -6.05 -35.22
N GLY A 584 -23.63 -6.07 -35.15
CA GLY A 584 -24.36 -6.56 -33.97
C GLY A 584 -25.85 -6.26 -33.98
N ARG A 585 -26.51 -6.50 -32.83
CA ARG A 585 -27.96 -6.23 -32.66
C ARG A 585 -28.28 -5.11 -31.70
N VAL A 586 -29.36 -4.40 -32.00
CA VAL A 586 -29.92 -3.35 -31.13
C VAL A 586 -31.36 -3.71 -30.77
N PHE A 587 -31.59 -3.93 -29.48
CA PHE A 587 -32.90 -4.21 -28.87
C PHE A 587 -33.39 -3.05 -27.99
N ALA A 588 -32.61 -1.97 -27.87
CA ALA A 588 -32.99 -0.77 -27.12
C ALA A 588 -33.50 0.33 -28.06
N ARG A 589 -34.50 1.10 -27.60
CA ARG A 589 -34.87 2.34 -28.29
C ARG A 589 -33.66 3.25 -28.36
N THR A 590 -33.36 3.78 -29.53
CA THR A 590 -32.12 4.52 -29.77
C THR A 590 -32.41 5.87 -30.42
N ILE A 591 -31.79 6.93 -29.91
CA ILE A 591 -31.66 8.21 -30.62
C ILE A 591 -30.21 8.34 -31.04
N ILE A 592 -29.97 8.57 -32.31
CA ILE A 592 -28.64 8.81 -32.85
C ILE A 592 -28.60 10.25 -33.31
N ASP A 593 -27.91 11.08 -32.53
CA ASP A 593 -27.63 12.47 -32.86
C ASP A 593 -26.26 12.61 -33.54
N GLY A 594 -25.36 11.65 -33.32
CA GLY A 594 -24.04 11.59 -33.95
C GLY A 594 -23.98 10.67 -35.17
N THR A 595 -22.91 9.89 -35.27
CA THR A 595 -22.64 9.04 -36.44
C THR A 595 -23.23 7.63 -36.27
N LEU A 596 -23.96 7.15 -37.27
CA LEU A 596 -24.29 5.73 -37.45
C LEU A 596 -23.44 5.20 -38.61
N SER A 597 -22.57 4.22 -38.37
CA SER A 597 -21.66 3.72 -39.40
C SER A 597 -21.32 2.26 -39.18
N PRO A 598 -22.03 1.32 -39.83
CA PRO A 598 -21.76 -0.11 -39.66
C PRO A 598 -20.29 -0.50 -39.94
N GLY A 599 -19.60 0.13 -40.91
CA GLY A 599 -18.35 -0.40 -41.49
C GLY A 599 -16.98 -0.16 -40.83
N GLU A 600 -16.84 -0.13 -39.50
CA GLU A 600 -15.55 0.19 -38.85
C GLU A 600 -15.22 -0.75 -37.66
N PRO A 601 -13.92 -0.94 -37.31
CA PRO A 601 -12.75 -0.21 -37.80
C PRO A 601 -12.05 -0.92 -38.98
N GLU A 602 -11.57 -0.14 -39.97
CA GLU A 602 -10.81 -0.57 -41.17
C GLU A 602 -11.61 -0.99 -42.41
N PHE A 603 -12.62 -0.21 -42.80
CA PHE A 603 -13.23 -0.37 -44.13
C PHE A 603 -13.72 -1.80 -44.41
N THR A 604 -14.33 -2.43 -43.40
CA THR A 604 -14.98 -3.74 -43.55
C THR A 604 -16.47 -3.55 -43.48
N ALA A 605 -17.22 -4.13 -44.43
CA ALA A 605 -18.68 -4.07 -44.41
C ALA A 605 -19.26 -4.54 -43.07
N GLY A 606 -19.99 -3.65 -42.42
CA GLY A 606 -20.65 -3.94 -41.15
C GLY A 606 -22.15 -4.10 -41.27
N ARG A 607 -22.76 -4.74 -40.26
CA ARG A 607 -24.22 -4.97 -40.21
C ARG A 607 -24.78 -4.67 -38.83
N ILE A 608 -25.59 -3.61 -38.71
CA ILE A 608 -26.30 -3.30 -37.47
C ILE A 608 -27.77 -3.60 -37.64
N SER A 609 -28.26 -4.60 -36.91
CA SER A 609 -29.65 -5.05 -36.97
C SER A 609 -30.46 -4.46 -35.81
N PHE A 610 -31.44 -3.61 -36.11
CA PHE A 610 -32.38 -3.05 -35.13
C PHE A 610 -33.66 -3.89 -35.08
N ILE A 611 -33.97 -4.46 -33.91
CA ILE A 611 -35.06 -5.44 -33.76
C ILE A 611 -36.14 -4.92 -32.79
N ASN A 612 -37.38 -4.84 -33.27
CA ASN A 612 -38.57 -4.45 -32.50
C ASN A 612 -38.41 -3.11 -31.75
N VAL A 613 -37.72 -2.15 -32.37
CA VAL A 613 -37.42 -0.84 -31.81
C VAL A 613 -37.78 0.28 -32.77
N SER A 614 -37.87 1.50 -32.24
CA SER A 614 -38.14 2.72 -33.02
C SER A 614 -36.95 3.67 -32.93
N PRO A 615 -35.90 3.45 -33.74
CA PRO A 615 -34.72 4.31 -33.77
C PRO A 615 -35.03 5.65 -34.45
N VAL A 616 -34.35 6.69 -33.96
CA VAL A 616 -34.44 8.05 -34.51
C VAL A 616 -33.06 8.50 -34.98
N LEU A 617 -32.95 8.89 -36.25
CA LEU A 617 -31.83 9.67 -36.77
C LEU A 617 -32.26 11.15 -36.70
N THR A 618 -31.57 11.95 -35.88
CA THR A 618 -31.92 13.37 -35.69
C THR A 618 -31.45 14.22 -36.87
N SER A 619 -31.76 15.52 -36.84
CA SER A 619 -31.23 16.49 -37.81
C SER A 619 -29.72 16.72 -37.73
N SER A 620 -29.05 16.30 -36.66
CA SER A 620 -27.58 16.38 -36.51
C SER A 620 -26.89 15.08 -36.94
N ALA A 621 -27.65 13.99 -37.10
CA ALA A 621 -27.09 12.68 -37.35
C ALA A 621 -26.34 12.60 -38.68
N ASN A 622 -25.29 11.79 -38.72
CA ASN A 622 -24.60 11.41 -39.94
C ASN A 622 -24.66 9.89 -40.13
N ALA A 623 -25.46 9.41 -41.08
CA ALA A 623 -25.51 8.01 -41.45
C ALA A 623 -24.46 7.73 -42.55
N VAL A 624 -23.42 6.97 -42.22
CA VAL A 624 -22.29 6.71 -43.12
C VAL A 624 -22.32 5.25 -43.57
N PHE A 625 -22.28 5.03 -44.88
CA PHE A 625 -22.28 3.70 -45.48
C PHE A 625 -21.13 3.54 -46.47
N ASP A 626 -20.39 2.45 -46.32
CA ASP A 626 -19.33 2.05 -47.24
C ASP A 626 -19.78 0.99 -48.23
N ILE A 627 -19.51 1.20 -49.51
CA ILE A 627 -19.79 0.25 -50.59
C ILE A 627 -18.46 -0.28 -51.16
N PHE A 628 -18.14 -1.54 -50.88
CA PHE A 628 -16.92 -2.20 -51.35
C PHE A 628 -17.11 -3.00 -52.63
N GLY A 629 -18.36 -3.35 -52.94
CA GLY A 629 -18.71 -4.11 -54.12
C GLY A 629 -20.20 -4.48 -54.15
N PRO A 630 -20.64 -5.28 -55.13
CA PRO A 630 -22.06 -5.56 -55.37
C PRO A 630 -22.79 -6.21 -54.19
N THR A 631 -22.10 -7.00 -53.37
CA THR A 631 -22.67 -7.73 -52.22
C THR A 631 -21.96 -7.42 -50.90
N ASN A 632 -20.91 -6.60 -50.95
CA ASN A 632 -20.08 -6.26 -49.81
C ASN A 632 -20.22 -4.76 -49.52
N PHE A 633 -21.11 -4.43 -48.60
CA PHE A 633 -21.43 -3.05 -48.25
C PHE A 633 -22.01 -2.98 -46.84
N ASP A 634 -21.94 -1.79 -46.25
CA ASP A 634 -22.53 -1.51 -44.96
C ASP A 634 -24.03 -1.57 -45.00
N GLN A 635 -24.61 -2.18 -43.97
CA GLN A 635 -26.05 -2.33 -43.89
C GLN A 635 -26.59 -2.08 -42.49
N VAL A 636 -27.71 -1.36 -42.46
CA VAL A 636 -28.61 -1.32 -41.31
C VAL A 636 -29.87 -2.09 -41.66
N GLU A 637 -30.19 -3.10 -40.85
CA GLU A 637 -31.26 -4.06 -41.15
C GLU A 637 -32.18 -4.30 -39.93
N GLY A 638 -33.13 -5.21 -40.10
CA GLY A 638 -34.06 -5.64 -39.08
C GLY A 638 -35.50 -5.21 -39.35
N ASN A 639 -36.33 -5.20 -38.31
CA ASN A 639 -37.76 -4.92 -38.38
C ASN A 639 -38.15 -3.66 -37.59
N ALA A 640 -37.22 -2.70 -37.50
CA ALA A 640 -37.41 -1.44 -36.80
C ALA A 640 -38.36 -0.48 -37.54
N SER A 641 -38.98 0.44 -36.79
CA SER A 641 -39.74 1.57 -37.34
C SER A 641 -38.89 2.84 -37.25
N TRP A 642 -38.23 3.19 -38.35
CA TRP A 642 -37.30 4.32 -38.42
C TRP A 642 -38.03 5.66 -38.54
N THR A 643 -37.50 6.65 -37.81
CA THR A 643 -37.80 8.06 -38.02
C THR A 643 -36.51 8.79 -38.39
N ILE A 644 -36.48 9.42 -39.56
CA ILE A 644 -35.37 10.24 -40.05
C ILE A 644 -35.83 11.70 -40.01
N GLN A 645 -35.23 12.49 -39.13
CA GLN A 645 -35.60 13.89 -38.88
C GLN A 645 -34.71 14.88 -39.66
N GLY A 646 -34.12 14.45 -40.78
CA GLY A 646 -33.10 15.18 -41.53
C GLY A 646 -31.71 14.60 -41.36
N GLY A 647 -30.72 15.48 -41.20
CA GLY A 647 -29.32 15.10 -41.05
C GLY A 647 -28.62 14.82 -42.37
N THR A 648 -27.46 14.16 -42.28
CA THR A 648 -26.62 13.83 -43.44
C THR A 648 -26.62 12.33 -43.66
N ILE A 649 -26.70 11.91 -44.92
CA ILE A 649 -26.30 10.58 -45.36
C ILE A 649 -25.05 10.68 -46.21
N THR A 650 -24.02 9.93 -45.83
CA THR A 650 -22.72 9.91 -46.48
C THR A 650 -22.46 8.53 -47.06
N ILE A 651 -22.25 8.47 -48.36
CA ILE A 651 -21.92 7.24 -49.06
C ILE A 651 -20.47 7.31 -49.51
N ARG A 652 -19.69 6.28 -49.17
CA ARG A 652 -18.27 6.18 -49.55
C ARG A 652 -18.05 4.90 -50.34
N PHE A 653 -17.09 4.93 -51.27
CA PHE A 653 -16.67 3.78 -52.09
C PHE A 653 -15.18 3.52 -51.85
N PRO A 654 -14.81 2.92 -50.70
CA PRO A 654 -13.41 2.66 -50.42
C PRO A 654 -12.82 1.71 -51.48
N GLY A 655 -11.62 2.01 -51.95
CA GLY A 655 -10.97 1.22 -53.00
C GLY A 655 -11.40 1.55 -54.44
N GLY A 656 -12.23 2.59 -54.66
CA GLY A 656 -12.55 3.09 -55.99
C GLY A 656 -13.53 2.20 -56.78
N PHE A 657 -14.36 1.43 -56.09
CA PHE A 657 -15.42 0.65 -56.72
C PHE A 657 -16.37 1.56 -57.51
N VAL A 658 -16.68 1.17 -58.74
CA VAL A 658 -17.62 1.87 -59.63
C VAL A 658 -18.82 0.97 -59.83
N GLY A 659 -19.99 1.44 -59.44
CA GLY A 659 -21.23 0.68 -59.57
C GLY A 659 -21.72 0.66 -61.03
N ALA A 660 -22.33 -0.45 -61.45
CA ALA A 660 -22.93 -0.60 -62.78
C ALA A 660 -24.40 -0.13 -62.77
N LEU A 661 -24.90 0.35 -63.92
CA LEU A 661 -26.30 0.74 -64.10
C LEU A 661 -27.25 -0.36 -63.60
N GLY A 662 -28.25 0.05 -62.81
CA GLY A 662 -29.25 -0.84 -62.21
C GLY A 662 -28.81 -1.52 -60.91
N GLN A 663 -27.56 -1.34 -60.46
CA GLN A 663 -27.15 -1.83 -59.14
C GLN A 663 -27.83 -1.05 -58.02
N SER A 664 -28.25 -1.77 -56.98
CA SER A 664 -28.93 -1.19 -55.83
C SER A 664 -28.42 -1.76 -54.52
N TYR A 665 -28.31 -0.90 -53.51
CA TYR A 665 -27.81 -1.23 -52.17
C TYR A 665 -28.84 -0.79 -51.13
N THR A 666 -29.44 -1.73 -50.43
CA THR A 666 -30.35 -1.40 -49.31
C THR A 666 -29.53 -1.00 -48.10
N LEU A 667 -29.41 0.29 -47.86
CA LEU A 667 -28.59 0.85 -46.78
C LEU A 667 -29.29 0.76 -45.44
N ILE A 668 -30.58 1.12 -45.41
CA ILE A 668 -31.45 1.02 -44.23
C ILE A 668 -32.66 0.19 -44.62
N ALA A 669 -32.97 -0.84 -43.83
CA ALA A 669 -34.20 -1.62 -43.94
C ALA A 669 -34.96 -1.63 -42.59
N GLY A 670 -36.30 -1.68 -42.67
CA GLY A 670 -37.16 -1.78 -41.50
C GLY A 670 -38.61 -2.13 -41.86
N ASN A 671 -39.48 -2.19 -40.84
CA ASN A 671 -40.93 -2.28 -41.03
C ASN A 671 -41.50 -0.98 -41.59
N SER A 672 -40.93 0.16 -41.16
CA SER A 672 -41.23 1.46 -41.75
C SER A 672 -40.01 2.37 -41.73
N VAL A 673 -39.91 3.27 -42.70
CA VAL A 673 -38.95 4.37 -42.77
C VAL A 673 -39.74 5.64 -43.05
N ASN A 674 -39.75 6.56 -42.09
CA ASN A 674 -40.47 7.83 -42.18
C ASN A 674 -39.48 9.00 -42.18
N GLY A 675 -39.61 9.90 -43.16
CA GLY A 675 -38.73 11.05 -43.34
C GLY A 675 -37.51 10.77 -44.22
N THR A 676 -36.70 11.79 -44.46
CA THR A 676 -35.55 11.76 -45.38
C THR A 676 -34.35 12.50 -44.79
N HIS A 677 -33.15 12.23 -45.30
CA HIS A 677 -31.98 13.02 -44.97
C HIS A 677 -31.98 14.34 -45.74
N THR A 678 -31.63 15.44 -45.06
CA THR A 678 -31.62 16.79 -45.62
C THR A 678 -30.38 17.03 -46.48
N VAL A 679 -29.24 16.45 -46.08
CA VAL A 679 -27.97 16.57 -46.79
C VAL A 679 -27.57 15.20 -47.34
N ARG A 680 -27.24 15.15 -48.63
CA ARG A 680 -26.79 13.93 -49.33
C ARG A 680 -25.34 14.13 -49.74
N GLN A 681 -24.44 13.40 -49.12
CA GLN A 681 -23.03 13.36 -49.50
C GLN A 681 -22.78 12.09 -50.29
N LEU A 682 -22.98 12.18 -51.60
CA LEU A 682 -22.78 11.07 -52.53
C LEU A 682 -21.41 11.21 -53.22
N PRO A 683 -20.80 10.10 -53.66
CA PRO A 683 -19.59 10.16 -54.47
C PRO A 683 -19.85 10.83 -55.82
N ALA A 684 -18.77 11.22 -56.48
CA ALA A 684 -18.83 11.68 -57.87
C ALA A 684 -19.44 10.62 -58.79
N HIS A 685 -20.07 11.08 -59.88
CA HIS A 685 -20.69 10.23 -60.89
C HIS A 685 -19.77 9.08 -61.33
N PRO A 686 -20.26 7.83 -61.37
CA PRO A 686 -19.44 6.66 -61.67
C PRO A 686 -18.87 6.70 -63.10
N THR A 687 -19.66 7.19 -64.06
CA THR A 687 -19.31 7.45 -65.46
C THR A 687 -20.24 8.52 -66.05
N GLN A 688 -19.86 9.12 -67.20
CA GLN A 688 -20.72 10.08 -67.91
C GLN A 688 -22.09 9.47 -68.21
N GLY A 689 -23.18 10.17 -67.84
CA GLY A 689 -24.57 9.70 -67.99
C GLY A 689 -25.15 8.91 -66.81
N LEU A 690 -24.34 8.55 -65.80
CA LEU A 690 -24.81 7.85 -64.60
C LEU A 690 -24.70 8.70 -63.34
N LYS A 691 -25.61 8.52 -62.39
CA LYS A 691 -25.57 9.07 -61.04
C LYS A 691 -25.82 8.03 -59.97
N TYR A 692 -25.43 8.41 -58.76
CA TYR A 692 -25.86 7.77 -57.53
C TYR A 692 -27.11 8.48 -57.03
N GLY A 693 -28.21 7.74 -56.87
CA GLY A 693 -29.49 8.26 -56.41
C GLY A 693 -29.96 7.56 -55.14
N LEU A 694 -30.70 8.27 -54.28
CA LEU A 694 -31.29 7.71 -53.06
C LEU A 694 -32.81 7.58 -53.21
N ASP A 695 -33.27 6.33 -53.18
CA ASP A 695 -34.68 5.93 -53.23
C ASP A 695 -35.17 5.69 -51.79
N TYR A 696 -36.04 6.58 -51.31
CA TYR A 696 -36.67 6.50 -49.99
C TYR A 696 -38.04 5.85 -50.10
N ARG A 697 -38.10 4.58 -49.71
CA ARG A 697 -39.34 3.79 -49.66
C ARG A 697 -39.93 3.81 -48.27
N SER A 698 -41.20 3.40 -48.18
CA SER A 698 -41.90 3.26 -46.90
C SER A 698 -41.22 2.29 -45.94
N ASN A 699 -40.32 1.40 -46.40
CA ASN A 699 -39.65 0.39 -45.61
C ASN A 699 -38.12 0.32 -45.80
N ALA A 700 -37.53 1.17 -46.64
CA ALA A 700 -36.11 1.11 -46.95
C ALA A 700 -35.53 2.44 -47.46
N VAL A 701 -34.24 2.64 -47.25
CA VAL A 701 -33.42 3.63 -47.98
C VAL A 701 -32.47 2.87 -48.87
N ILE A 702 -32.57 3.07 -50.18
CA ILE A 702 -31.82 2.33 -51.19
C ILE A 702 -30.95 3.31 -51.98
N LEU A 703 -29.65 3.01 -52.07
CA LEU A 703 -28.76 3.65 -53.03
C LEU A 703 -28.89 2.93 -54.37
N ARG A 704 -29.14 3.67 -55.45
CA ARG A 704 -29.18 3.16 -56.82
C ARG A 704 -28.09 3.77 -57.68
N VAL A 705 -27.54 2.96 -58.56
CA VAL A 705 -26.81 3.45 -59.73
C VAL A 705 -27.81 3.55 -60.87
N THR A 706 -28.14 4.78 -61.24
CA THR A 706 -29.13 5.06 -62.28
C THR A 706 -28.59 6.09 -63.27
N CYS A 707 -29.34 6.39 -64.32
CA CYS A 707 -28.96 7.41 -65.29
C CYS A 707 -29.23 8.80 -64.73
N ASN A 708 -28.51 9.81 -65.20
CA ASN A 708 -28.73 11.19 -64.75
C ASN A 708 -30.19 11.65 -64.95
N ILE A 709 -30.81 11.16 -66.03
CA ILE A 709 -32.18 11.44 -66.46
C ILE A 709 -33.29 10.72 -65.66
N ASP A 710 -32.97 9.69 -64.88
CA ASP A 710 -33.88 9.14 -63.86
C ASP A 710 -33.87 10.11 -62.68
N PHE A 711 -34.62 11.20 -62.82
CA PHE A 711 -34.53 12.38 -61.97
C PHE A 711 -34.89 12.04 -60.52
N ASN A 712 -35.98 11.29 -60.31
CA ASN A 712 -36.45 10.92 -58.99
C ASN A 712 -35.67 9.75 -58.37
N SER A 713 -34.81 9.09 -59.17
CA SER A 713 -33.92 8.00 -58.77
C SER A 713 -34.66 6.75 -58.30
N ASP A 714 -35.87 6.48 -58.80
CA ASP A 714 -36.64 5.29 -58.44
C ASP A 714 -36.21 4.03 -59.22
N GLY A 715 -35.36 4.20 -60.24
CA GLY A 715 -34.80 3.16 -61.09
C GLY A 715 -35.60 2.89 -62.37
N VAL A 716 -36.65 3.66 -62.65
CA VAL A 716 -37.47 3.54 -63.85
C VAL A 716 -37.51 4.88 -64.57
N LEU A 717 -36.90 4.95 -65.75
CA LEU A 717 -37.02 6.13 -66.59
C LEU A 717 -38.44 6.25 -67.16
N ASP A 718 -39.24 7.18 -66.67
CA ASP A 718 -40.60 7.43 -67.16
C ASP A 718 -41.01 8.91 -67.14
N LEU A 719 -42.29 9.17 -67.45
CA LEU A 719 -42.82 10.54 -67.50
C LEU A 719 -42.71 11.28 -66.16
N PHE A 720 -42.71 10.58 -65.03
CA PHE A 720 -42.62 11.20 -63.71
C PHE A 720 -41.25 11.82 -63.47
N ASP A 721 -40.16 11.23 -63.97
CA ASP A 721 -38.84 11.87 -63.94
C ASP A 721 -38.84 13.22 -64.65
N TYR A 722 -39.46 13.26 -65.83
CA TYR A 722 -39.58 14.49 -66.60
C TYR A 722 -40.44 15.52 -65.86
N LEU A 723 -41.55 15.10 -65.25
CA LEU A 723 -42.42 15.99 -64.48
C LEU A 723 -41.73 16.53 -63.22
N ASP A 724 -40.98 15.69 -62.51
CA ASP A 724 -40.23 16.07 -61.31
C ASP A 724 -39.09 17.05 -61.67
N PHE A 725 -38.35 16.80 -62.75
CA PHE A 725 -37.35 17.76 -63.23
C PHE A 725 -37.99 19.09 -63.61
N VAL A 726 -39.07 19.07 -64.41
CA VAL A 726 -39.79 20.29 -64.81
C VAL A 726 -40.28 21.08 -63.61
N GLN A 727 -40.75 20.40 -62.56
CA GLN A 727 -41.22 21.06 -61.35
C GLN A 727 -40.09 21.81 -60.63
N ILE A 728 -38.93 21.18 -60.44
CA ILE A 728 -37.75 21.80 -59.79
C ILE A 728 -37.13 22.89 -60.69
N PHE A 729 -37.11 22.67 -62.00
CA PHE A 729 -36.69 23.66 -62.98
C PHE A 729 -37.53 24.95 -62.92
N GLN A 730 -38.85 24.80 -62.77
CA GLN A 730 -39.76 25.95 -62.65
C GLN A 730 -39.61 26.72 -61.33
N THR A 731 -39.13 26.07 -60.26
CA THR A 731 -38.85 26.75 -58.98
C THR A 731 -37.47 27.38 -58.93
N GLY A 732 -36.61 27.14 -59.95
CA GLY A 732 -35.26 27.70 -60.05
C GLY A 732 -34.31 27.14 -58.99
N GLU A 733 -34.55 25.92 -58.54
CA GLU A 733 -33.70 25.23 -57.58
C GLU A 733 -32.45 24.68 -58.27
N LEU A 734 -31.29 24.76 -57.59
CA LEU A 734 -30.01 24.30 -58.12
C LEU A 734 -29.98 22.79 -58.45
N ASP A 735 -30.91 22.00 -57.92
CA ASP A 735 -31.06 20.59 -58.31
C ASP A 735 -31.49 20.43 -59.79
N ALA A 736 -31.92 21.52 -60.45
CA ALA A 736 -32.22 21.57 -61.88
C ALA A 736 -31.10 22.21 -62.73
N ASP A 737 -29.97 22.62 -62.15
CA ASP A 737 -28.72 22.89 -62.88
C ASP A 737 -28.13 21.56 -63.37
N TYR A 738 -28.62 21.13 -64.53
CA TYR A 738 -28.37 19.81 -65.10
C TYR A 738 -26.97 19.71 -65.70
N ASN A 739 -26.48 20.81 -66.30
CA ASN A 739 -25.15 20.82 -66.90
C ASN A 739 -24.03 21.19 -65.89
N GLY A 740 -24.41 21.62 -64.69
CA GLY A 740 -23.52 21.86 -63.56
C GLY A 740 -22.69 23.15 -63.69
N ASP A 741 -23.17 24.14 -64.45
CA ASP A 741 -22.48 25.41 -64.67
C ASP A 741 -22.70 26.44 -63.54
N GLY A 742 -23.55 26.10 -62.57
CA GLY A 742 -23.90 26.89 -61.40
C GLY A 742 -25.10 27.81 -61.60
N ILE A 743 -25.80 27.75 -62.75
CA ILE A 743 -26.95 28.59 -63.07
C ILE A 743 -28.07 27.75 -63.68
N THR A 744 -29.20 27.65 -62.98
CA THR A 744 -30.40 27.01 -63.55
C THR A 744 -31.04 27.90 -64.62
N ASP A 745 -30.84 27.57 -65.90
CA ASP A 745 -31.38 28.31 -67.05
C ASP A 745 -31.92 27.42 -68.18
N PHE A 746 -32.36 28.03 -69.27
CA PHE A 746 -32.99 27.29 -70.38
C PHE A 746 -32.09 26.19 -70.98
N PHE A 747 -30.77 26.29 -70.87
CA PHE A 747 -29.84 25.27 -71.36
C PHE A 747 -29.90 23.99 -70.53
N ASP A 748 -30.11 24.07 -69.21
CA ASP A 748 -30.32 22.87 -68.38
C ASP A 748 -31.56 22.09 -68.80
N TYR A 749 -32.64 22.81 -69.10
CA TYR A 749 -33.86 22.20 -69.59
C TYR A 749 -33.64 21.53 -70.95
N LEU A 750 -32.92 22.17 -71.88
CA LEU A 750 -32.59 21.55 -73.16
C LEU A 750 -31.71 20.32 -72.99
N ASP A 751 -30.69 20.38 -72.14
CA ASP A 751 -29.75 19.30 -71.90
C ASP A 751 -30.46 18.10 -71.24
N PHE A 752 -31.30 18.34 -70.23
CA PHE A 752 -32.14 17.31 -69.63
C PHE A 752 -33.08 16.67 -70.66
N VAL A 753 -33.82 17.47 -71.44
CA VAL A 753 -34.79 16.93 -72.41
C VAL A 753 -34.10 16.15 -73.52
N ALA A 754 -32.94 16.61 -73.98
CA ALA A 754 -32.14 15.92 -74.97
C ALA A 754 -31.65 14.56 -74.45
N GLU A 755 -31.14 14.51 -73.22
CA GLU A 755 -30.71 13.26 -72.60
C GLU A 755 -31.90 12.34 -72.31
N PHE A 756 -33.01 12.88 -71.81
CA PHE A 756 -34.24 12.14 -71.53
C PHE A 756 -34.82 11.45 -72.78
N ALA A 757 -34.79 12.14 -73.94
CA ALA A 757 -35.21 11.57 -75.22
C ALA A 757 -34.28 10.46 -75.74
N ASN A 758 -33.00 10.49 -75.39
CA ASN A 758 -32.02 9.47 -75.76
C ASN A 758 -32.11 8.21 -74.87
N GLY A 759 -32.72 8.34 -73.68
CA GLY A 759 -32.89 7.25 -72.73
C GLY A 759 -31.59 6.84 -72.04
N CYS A 760 -31.70 5.84 -71.16
CA CYS A 760 -30.60 5.25 -70.42
C CYS A 760 -29.72 4.35 -71.31
N ASN A 761 -28.70 4.90 -71.97
CA ASN A 761 -27.77 4.14 -72.81
C ASN A 761 -26.33 4.20 -72.30
#